data_AF-A0A8D3DSC9-F1
#
_entry.id   AF-A0A8D3DSC9-F1
#
_cell.length_a   1.000
_cell.length_b   1.000
_cell.length_c   1.000
_cell.angle_alpha   90.00
_cell.angle_beta   90.00
_cell.angle_gamma   90.00
#
_symmetry.space_group_name_H-M   'P 1'
#
loop_
_entity.id
_entity.type
_entity.pdbx_description
1 polymer ?
#
loop_
_entity_poly.entity_id
_entity_poly.type
_entity_poly.pdbx_seq_one_letter_code
_entity_poly.pdbx_strand_id
1 'polypeptide(L)'
;MPSSVRAGSLKDPDVAELFFKEDPEKLFSDLREIGHGSFGAVYFARDIRTNEVVAIKKMSYNGKQSNEKWQDIIKEVKFLQRIRHPNSIEYKGCYLREHTAWLVMEYCLGSASDLLEVHKKPLQEVEIAAITHGALQGLAYLHSHNMIHRDVKAGNILLTEPGLVKLADFGSASIASPANSFVGTPYWMAPEVILAMDEGQYDGKVDVWSLGITCIELAERKPPLFNMNAMSALYHIAQNESPTLQSSEWTDYFRNFIESCLQKIPQDRPHSDDMLGHAFLQRERPDSVLMDLIQRTKDAVRELDNLQYRKMKKILLQEAHNGPAAEAQDGDEFHGIQLCRTGTVNSVGSNQSIPSMSISASSQSSSVNSLNEAAQDSRSELDLMDGDHTVMSNSSVIHLKPVEEESFSGEQAASSEPSEPQATPAPAPRKHYRNREHFATIRTASLVTREMQEHEQDSELREQMSGYKRMRRQHQKHLMGLENKLKAEMDEHRMRLDKELESQRSNFTQEMEKLLKKHQAALEKDLKTFNNDEKKFQQHIQVQQKKELSSFLESQKREYKLRKEQLKEELSENQSTPKKEKQEWLSKQKENIQHFQAEEEANLLRRQRQYLELECRRFKRRILIARHNVEQDLAREELNKRQTQKDLEHAMLLRHHESMQELEFRHLGTIQKARAELIRTQHQTELTNQLEYNKRRERELRRKHVMEVRQQPKSLKSKELQIKKQFQETCKTQTRQYKALRNHLLETTPKADHKAVLKRLKEEQTRKLAILAEQYDHSINEMLSTQALRLDEAQEGECQVLRMQLQQELELLNAYQSKIKMQTDAQHDKERRELEQRVSLRRALLEQKIEEEMLALQNERLERIRSLLERQAREIEAFDSESMRLGFSNMVLTNLATDSQGGWGAGGGGGQGAQGGGHWPGGSGGGGGGGHHSHHHQGSSSSQQPWGHPMLAGGPPPWSLHHPGGGNQRGGGGGVVGGVRNSPQAMRRTSSGGRNEQGMSRSASITSQISNGSHLSYT
;
A
#
# COMPACT_ATOMS: atom_id res chain seq x y z
N MET A 1 -11.07 -21.87 -2.64
CA MET A 1 -9.87 -21.13 -2.19
C MET A 1 -9.07 -22.01 -1.25
N PRO A 2 -7.73 -22.09 -1.36
CA PRO A 2 -6.88 -22.61 -0.30
C PRO A 2 -7.04 -21.76 0.97
N SER A 3 -6.92 -22.36 2.15
CA SER A 3 -6.99 -21.63 3.42
C SER A 3 -5.76 -20.74 3.61
N SER A 4 -5.96 -19.42 3.61
CA SER A 4 -4.90 -18.44 3.89
C SER A 4 -4.31 -18.68 5.28
N VAL A 5 -3.05 -19.12 5.33
CA VAL A 5 -2.33 -19.37 6.58
C VAL A 5 -2.02 -18.03 7.23
N ARG A 6 -2.59 -17.78 8.42
CA ARG A 6 -2.40 -16.55 9.20
C ARG A 6 -0.90 -16.38 9.55
N ALA A 7 -0.36 -15.17 9.42
CA ALA A 7 1.00 -14.83 9.85
C ALA A 7 1.34 -15.39 11.25
N GLY A 8 2.55 -15.94 11.41
CA GLY A 8 3.02 -16.59 12.65
C GLY A 8 2.44 -17.99 12.92
N SER A 9 1.60 -18.54 12.04
CA SER A 9 0.99 -19.88 12.22
C SER A 9 1.98 -21.02 11.94
N LEU A 10 2.68 -21.50 12.97
CA LEU A 10 3.53 -22.70 12.94
C LEU A 10 2.75 -24.04 12.82
N LYS A 11 1.65 -24.05 12.06
CA LYS A 11 0.87 -25.27 11.71
C LYS A 11 1.45 -26.01 10.51
N ASP A 12 2.23 -25.31 9.70
CA ASP A 12 2.97 -25.83 8.56
C ASP A 12 4.35 -26.31 9.06
N PRO A 13 4.71 -27.60 8.90
CA PRO A 13 5.99 -28.12 9.38
C PRO A 13 7.20 -27.42 8.74
N ASP A 14 7.14 -27.14 7.43
CA ASP A 14 8.17 -26.44 6.65
C ASP A 14 8.41 -24.99 7.10
N VAL A 15 7.51 -24.46 7.93
CA VAL A 15 7.61 -23.16 8.60
C VAL A 15 8.00 -23.33 10.06
N ALA A 16 7.53 -24.38 10.75
CA ALA A 16 7.86 -24.68 12.14
C ALA A 16 9.34 -25.06 12.33
N GLU A 17 9.98 -25.75 11.37
CA GLU A 17 11.39 -26.13 11.43
C GLU A 17 12.36 -24.94 11.28
N LEU A 18 11.88 -23.78 10.84
CA LEU A 18 12.70 -22.56 10.68
C LEU A 18 12.98 -21.82 12.00
N PHE A 19 12.27 -22.18 13.08
CA PHE A 19 12.33 -21.49 14.36
C PHE A 19 12.62 -22.46 15.51
N PHE A 20 13.61 -22.11 16.33
CA PHE A 20 13.85 -22.78 17.60
C PHE A 20 12.69 -22.53 18.58
N LYS A 21 12.35 -23.57 19.35
CA LYS A 21 11.21 -23.61 20.30
C LYS A 21 11.53 -23.00 21.67
N GLU A 22 12.78 -22.63 21.90
CA GLU A 22 13.24 -22.02 23.15
C GLU A 22 12.84 -20.54 23.22
N ASP A 23 12.70 -20.03 24.45
CA ASP A 23 12.23 -18.69 24.73
C ASP A 23 13.42 -17.70 24.67
N PRO A 24 13.55 -16.84 23.63
CA PRO A 24 14.77 -16.06 23.41
C PRO A 24 15.02 -15.01 24.50
N GLU A 25 13.98 -14.61 25.24
CA GLU A 25 14.09 -13.71 26.40
C GLU A 25 14.77 -14.36 27.60
N LYS A 26 14.97 -15.68 27.57
CA LYS A 26 15.71 -16.47 28.58
C LYS A 26 17.07 -16.95 28.08
N LEU A 27 17.38 -16.74 26.80
CA LEU A 27 18.65 -17.12 26.17
C LEU A 27 19.59 -15.94 26.00
N PHE A 28 19.06 -14.74 25.73
CA PHE A 28 19.87 -13.58 25.36
C PHE A 28 19.71 -12.44 26.38
N SER A 29 20.85 -11.93 26.83
CA SER A 29 20.97 -10.85 27.83
C SER A 29 21.68 -9.63 27.26
N ASP A 30 21.66 -8.52 28.01
CA ASP A 30 22.37 -7.27 27.68
C ASP A 30 22.03 -6.69 26.29
N LEU A 31 20.74 -6.69 25.94
CA LEU A 31 20.25 -6.22 24.65
C LEU A 31 20.44 -4.70 24.47
N ARG A 32 21.31 -4.30 23.54
CA ARG A 32 21.61 -2.89 23.22
C ARG A 32 21.41 -2.65 21.72
N GLU A 33 20.58 -1.68 21.34
CA GLU A 33 20.36 -1.37 19.91
C GLU A 33 21.65 -0.88 19.23
N ILE A 34 21.98 -1.45 18.07
CA ILE A 34 23.15 -1.11 17.24
C ILE A 34 22.76 -0.63 15.83
N GLY A 35 21.48 -0.75 15.45
CA GLY A 35 20.91 -0.20 14.23
C GLY A 35 19.42 -0.55 14.07
N HIS A 36 18.76 0.08 13.10
CA HIS A 36 17.36 -0.21 12.75
C HIS A 36 17.11 -0.04 11.25
N GLY A 37 16.08 -0.74 10.75
CA GLY A 37 15.63 -0.69 9.35
C GLY A 37 14.12 -0.91 9.23
N SER A 38 13.65 -1.13 7.99
CA SER A 38 12.22 -1.31 7.66
C SER A 38 11.55 -2.48 8.41
N PHE A 39 12.29 -3.56 8.64
CA PHE A 39 11.77 -4.78 9.28
C PHE A 39 11.81 -4.72 10.82
N GLY A 40 12.64 -3.87 11.41
CA GLY A 40 12.80 -3.72 12.86
C GLY A 40 14.21 -3.29 13.29
N ALA A 41 14.57 -3.59 14.53
CA ALA A 41 15.83 -3.16 15.15
C ALA A 41 16.81 -4.33 15.36
N VAL A 42 18.11 -4.02 15.25
CA VAL A 42 19.23 -4.95 15.47
C VAL A 42 19.89 -4.62 16.80
N TYR A 43 20.10 -5.65 17.62
CA TYR A 43 20.66 -5.55 18.95
C TYR A 43 21.98 -6.31 19.06
N PHE A 44 22.98 -5.72 19.70
CA PHE A 44 24.01 -6.47 20.41
C PHE A 44 23.34 -7.23 21.55
N ALA A 45 23.71 -8.48 21.77
CA ALA A 45 23.28 -9.29 22.92
C ALA A 45 24.33 -10.34 23.27
N ARG A 46 24.17 -10.97 24.44
CA ARG A 46 25.02 -12.05 24.95
C ARG A 46 24.21 -13.31 25.20
N ASP A 47 24.60 -14.42 24.57
CA ASP A 47 23.99 -15.75 24.84
C ASP A 47 24.43 -16.22 26.23
N ILE A 48 23.45 -16.48 27.10
CA ILE A 48 23.65 -16.83 28.51
C ILE A 48 24.26 -18.24 28.66
N ARG A 49 24.13 -19.11 27.64
CA ARG A 49 24.61 -20.50 27.65
C ARG A 49 26.09 -20.61 27.28
N THR A 50 26.52 -19.83 26.27
CA THR A 50 27.89 -19.89 25.71
C THR A 50 28.76 -18.71 26.12
N ASN A 51 28.17 -17.66 26.71
CA ASN A 51 28.78 -16.34 26.93
C ASN A 51 29.23 -15.64 25.62
N GLU A 52 28.76 -16.10 24.46
CA GLU A 52 29.08 -15.55 23.15
C GLU A 52 28.34 -14.23 22.90
N VAL A 53 28.99 -13.30 22.20
CA VAL A 53 28.39 -12.04 21.75
C VAL A 53 27.76 -12.24 20.37
N VAL A 54 26.49 -11.89 20.23
CA VAL A 54 25.68 -12.12 19.02
C VAL A 54 24.94 -10.86 18.58
N ALA A 55 24.62 -10.78 17.28
CA ALA A 55 23.71 -9.78 16.74
C ALA A 55 22.30 -10.38 16.60
N ILE A 56 21.27 -9.65 17.05
CA ILE A 56 19.87 -10.09 17.00
C ILE A 56 19.03 -9.07 16.21
N LYS A 57 18.62 -9.42 15.00
CA LYS A 57 17.65 -8.66 14.19
C LYS A 57 16.24 -9.05 14.63
N LYS A 58 15.57 -8.18 15.39
CA LYS A 58 14.17 -8.37 15.83
C LYS A 58 13.21 -7.83 14.78
N MET A 59 12.43 -8.71 14.16
CA MET A 59 11.53 -8.39 13.05
C MET A 59 10.07 -8.62 13.46
N SER A 60 9.26 -7.57 13.51
CA SER A 60 7.86 -7.69 13.93
C SER A 60 6.91 -7.77 12.74
N TYR A 61 6.12 -8.85 12.71
CA TYR A 61 5.06 -9.12 11.74
C TYR A 61 3.66 -8.75 12.26
N ASN A 62 3.57 -7.78 13.18
CA ASN A 62 2.29 -7.26 13.66
C ASN A 62 1.68 -6.21 12.70
N GLY A 63 0.37 -5.97 12.79
CA GLY A 63 -0.35 -4.90 12.09
C GLY A 63 -0.96 -5.27 10.72
N LYS A 64 -1.42 -4.24 9.97
CA LYS A 64 -2.17 -4.41 8.71
C LYS A 64 -1.37 -5.08 7.57
N GLN A 65 -0.03 -5.16 7.66
CA GLN A 65 0.87 -5.85 6.71
C GLN A 65 1.49 -7.15 7.27
N SER A 66 0.85 -7.76 8.27
CA SER A 66 1.36 -8.94 8.99
C SER A 66 1.76 -10.12 8.09
N ASN A 67 0.92 -10.48 7.11
CA ASN A 67 1.23 -11.56 6.17
C ASN A 67 2.43 -11.25 5.24
N GLU A 68 2.58 -10.00 4.81
CA GLU A 68 3.68 -9.55 3.93
C GLU A 68 5.02 -9.63 4.68
N LYS A 69 5.10 -8.98 5.84
CA LYS A 69 6.27 -9.05 6.73
C LYS A 69 6.63 -10.47 7.15
N TRP A 70 5.63 -11.33 7.39
CA TRP A 70 5.87 -12.73 7.70
C TRP A 70 6.52 -13.47 6.54
N GLN A 71 6.06 -13.25 5.29
CA GLN A 71 6.71 -13.85 4.12
C GLN A 71 8.15 -13.34 3.94
N ASP A 72 8.43 -12.07 4.22
CA ASP A 72 9.80 -11.54 4.11
C ASP A 72 10.75 -12.11 5.17
N ILE A 73 10.28 -12.25 6.42
CA ILE A 73 11.01 -12.96 7.49
C ILE A 73 11.33 -14.41 7.06
N ILE A 74 10.35 -15.11 6.47
CA ILE A 74 10.52 -16.50 6.02
C ILE A 74 11.49 -16.60 4.85
N LYS A 75 11.48 -15.63 3.90
CA LYS A 75 12.49 -15.54 2.83
C LYS A 75 13.90 -15.35 3.39
N GLU A 76 14.08 -14.38 4.29
CA GLU A 76 15.40 -14.07 4.85
C GLU A 76 15.97 -15.24 5.65
N VAL A 77 15.16 -15.91 6.48
CA VAL A 77 15.58 -17.11 7.21
C VAL A 77 15.91 -18.28 6.26
N LYS A 78 15.07 -18.55 5.24
CA LYS A 78 15.34 -19.61 4.25
C LYS A 78 16.54 -19.31 3.35
N PHE A 79 16.91 -18.04 3.16
CA PHE A 79 18.15 -17.64 2.49
C PHE A 79 19.37 -17.87 3.39
N LEU A 80 19.32 -17.35 4.63
CA LEU A 80 20.40 -17.47 5.61
C LEU A 80 20.74 -18.92 5.98
N GLN A 81 19.76 -19.81 6.02
CA GLN A 81 19.99 -21.25 6.25
C GLN A 81 20.72 -21.97 5.09
N ARG A 82 20.82 -21.36 3.89
CA ARG A 82 21.44 -21.96 2.70
C ARG A 82 22.87 -21.49 2.44
N ILE A 83 23.29 -20.37 3.04
CA ILE A 83 24.61 -19.80 2.82
C ILE A 83 25.59 -20.23 3.92
N ARG A 84 26.82 -20.55 3.53
CA ARG A 84 27.92 -20.81 4.47
C ARG A 84 29.26 -20.45 3.84
N HIS A 85 29.63 -19.18 3.95
CA HIS A 85 30.87 -18.62 3.39
C HIS A 85 31.55 -17.69 4.41
N PRO A 86 32.90 -17.64 4.51
CA PRO A 86 33.58 -16.73 5.44
C PRO A 86 33.15 -15.27 5.28
N ASN A 87 32.84 -14.82 4.06
CA ASN A 87 32.39 -13.46 3.76
C ASN A 87 30.87 -13.24 3.71
N SER A 88 30.07 -14.19 4.21
CA SER A 88 28.65 -13.97 4.52
C SER A 88 28.45 -13.96 6.03
N ILE A 89 27.54 -13.15 6.55
CA ILE A 89 27.20 -13.15 7.98
C ILE A 89 26.68 -14.53 8.42
N GLU A 90 27.27 -15.09 9.47
CA GLU A 90 26.92 -16.40 10.00
C GLU A 90 25.55 -16.35 10.68
N TYR A 91 24.64 -17.20 10.18
CA TYR A 91 23.36 -17.49 10.81
C TYR A 91 23.53 -18.46 11.99
N LYS A 92 23.14 -18.01 13.19
CA LYS A 92 23.18 -18.81 14.43
C LYS A 92 21.80 -19.34 14.84
N GLY A 93 20.72 -18.82 14.26
CA GLY A 93 19.35 -19.33 14.45
C GLY A 93 18.26 -18.30 14.26
N CYS A 94 17.00 -18.75 14.30
CA CYS A 94 15.85 -17.86 14.46
C CYS A 94 14.94 -18.38 15.57
N TYR A 95 14.39 -17.48 16.38
CA TYR A 95 13.48 -17.78 17.49
C TYR A 95 12.19 -16.98 17.33
N LEU A 96 11.05 -17.49 17.82
CA LEU A 96 9.76 -16.81 17.68
C LEU A 96 9.17 -16.46 19.05
N ARG A 97 8.88 -15.17 19.28
CA ARG A 97 8.22 -14.67 20.49
C ARG A 97 7.08 -13.74 20.13
N GLU A 98 5.86 -14.12 20.51
CA GLU A 98 4.61 -13.40 20.26
C GLU A 98 4.37 -13.07 18.77
N HIS A 99 4.71 -11.85 18.35
CA HIS A 99 4.57 -11.33 16.98
C HIS A 99 5.90 -10.79 16.43
N THR A 100 7.02 -11.34 16.94
CA THR A 100 8.39 -10.92 16.63
C THR A 100 9.29 -12.13 16.41
N ALA A 101 9.92 -12.21 15.24
CA ALA A 101 11.02 -13.13 14.98
C ALA A 101 12.34 -12.51 15.47
N TRP A 102 13.16 -13.30 16.15
CA TRP A 102 14.49 -12.93 16.63
C TRP A 102 15.51 -13.71 15.82
N LEU A 103 16.07 -13.08 14.77
CA LEU A 103 17.08 -13.65 13.90
C LEU A 103 18.47 -13.39 14.50
N VAL A 104 19.18 -14.45 14.87
CA VAL A 104 20.46 -14.43 15.60
C VAL A 104 21.61 -14.75 14.66
N MET A 105 22.65 -13.91 14.70
CA MET A 105 23.81 -13.94 13.81
C MET A 105 25.11 -13.69 14.59
N GLU A 106 26.28 -13.92 13.98
CA GLU A 106 27.55 -13.42 14.54
C GLU A 106 27.51 -11.89 14.74
N TYR A 107 28.22 -11.41 15.75
CA TYR A 107 28.37 -9.97 15.99
C TYR A 107 29.52 -9.39 15.16
N CYS A 108 29.26 -8.27 14.48
CA CYS A 108 30.26 -7.46 13.78
C CYS A 108 30.44 -6.12 14.49
N LEU A 109 31.64 -5.57 14.43
CA LEU A 109 32.02 -4.28 15.03
C LEU A 109 31.14 -3.13 14.50
N GLY A 110 30.91 -3.11 13.19
CA GLY A 110 30.11 -2.10 12.50
C GLY A 110 30.07 -2.33 10.98
N SER A 111 29.34 -1.45 10.27
CA SER A 111 29.31 -1.41 8.81
C SER A 111 30.40 -0.51 8.23
N ALA A 112 30.80 -0.71 6.97
CA ALA A 112 31.72 0.19 6.30
C ALA A 112 31.17 1.63 6.17
N SER A 113 29.85 1.81 6.19
CA SER A 113 29.20 3.13 6.30
C SER A 113 29.41 3.79 7.67
N ASP A 114 29.42 3.00 8.76
CA ASP A 114 29.77 3.51 10.10
C ASP A 114 31.22 4.00 10.15
N LEU A 115 32.16 3.31 9.48
CA LEU A 115 33.57 3.72 9.37
C LEU A 115 33.70 5.09 8.66
N LEU A 116 32.99 5.28 7.53
CA LEU A 116 32.92 6.57 6.82
C LEU A 116 32.32 7.69 7.70
N GLU A 117 31.34 7.36 8.55
CA GLU A 117 30.74 8.33 9.45
C GLU A 117 31.61 8.60 10.69
N VAL A 118 32.41 7.65 11.20
CA VAL A 118 33.39 7.92 12.26
C VAL A 118 34.48 8.87 11.75
N HIS A 119 35.16 8.52 10.66
CA HIS A 119 36.33 9.29 10.18
C HIS A 119 35.97 10.60 9.48
N LYS A 120 34.70 10.78 9.08
CA LYS A 120 34.20 11.90 8.26
C LYS A 120 35.01 12.14 6.98
N LYS A 121 35.70 11.11 6.49
CA LYS A 121 36.61 11.11 5.33
C LYS A 121 36.35 9.85 4.49
N PRO A 122 36.77 9.82 3.22
CA PRO A 122 36.93 8.57 2.47
C PRO A 122 37.83 7.57 3.20
N LEU A 123 37.75 6.30 2.84
CA LEU A 123 38.74 5.29 3.23
C LEU A 123 39.96 5.35 2.30
N GLN A 124 41.10 4.81 2.74
CA GLN A 124 42.30 4.73 1.90
C GLN A 124 42.09 3.72 0.76
N GLU A 125 42.73 3.90 -0.40
CA GLU A 125 42.53 3.00 -1.55
C GLU A 125 42.82 1.52 -1.21
N VAL A 126 43.82 1.25 -0.37
CA VAL A 126 44.14 -0.11 0.11
C VAL A 126 43.07 -0.68 1.05
N GLU A 127 42.40 0.16 1.84
CA GLU A 127 41.28 -0.21 2.71
C GLU A 127 40.04 -0.53 1.85
N ILE A 128 39.77 0.27 0.82
CA ILE A 128 38.72 -0.01 -0.17
C ILE A 128 39.01 -1.33 -0.90
N ALA A 129 40.23 -1.54 -1.40
CA ALA A 129 40.61 -2.79 -2.07
C ALA A 129 40.47 -4.03 -1.16
N ALA A 130 40.71 -3.89 0.14
CA ALA A 130 40.53 -4.96 1.12
C ALA A 130 39.04 -5.26 1.39
N ILE A 131 38.22 -4.23 1.61
CA ILE A 131 36.76 -4.36 1.80
C ILE A 131 36.10 -4.94 0.53
N THR A 132 36.42 -4.39 -0.64
CA THR A 132 35.87 -4.80 -1.93
C THR A 132 36.27 -6.23 -2.29
N HIS A 133 37.50 -6.67 -2.00
CA HIS A 133 37.88 -8.08 -2.22
C HIS A 133 37.02 -9.04 -1.37
N GLY A 134 36.89 -8.78 -0.07
CA GLY A 134 36.08 -9.64 0.82
C GLY A 134 34.59 -9.65 0.45
N ALA A 135 34.02 -8.48 0.11
CA ALA A 135 32.64 -8.39 -0.36
C ALA A 135 32.45 -9.16 -1.68
N LEU A 136 33.38 -9.04 -2.63
CA LEU A 136 33.31 -9.72 -3.93
C LEU A 136 33.46 -11.24 -3.81
N GLN A 137 34.30 -11.74 -2.90
CA GLN A 137 34.38 -13.17 -2.57
C GLN A 137 33.01 -13.71 -2.10
N GLY A 138 32.31 -12.93 -1.26
CA GLY A 138 30.94 -13.23 -0.86
C GLY A 138 29.95 -13.25 -2.04
N LEU A 139 30.06 -12.30 -2.97
CA LEU A 139 29.19 -12.25 -4.16
C LEU A 139 29.46 -13.40 -5.13
N ALA A 140 30.71 -13.75 -5.40
CA ALA A 140 31.08 -14.91 -6.23
C ALA A 140 30.51 -16.22 -5.64
N TYR A 141 30.57 -16.38 -4.32
CA TYR A 141 29.91 -17.49 -3.63
C TYR A 141 28.38 -17.49 -3.83
N LEU A 142 27.68 -16.36 -3.69
CA LEU A 142 26.23 -16.31 -3.91
C LEU A 142 25.87 -16.61 -5.38
N HIS A 143 26.59 -16.00 -6.33
CA HIS A 143 26.30 -16.10 -7.76
C HIS A 143 26.56 -17.52 -8.29
N SER A 144 27.60 -18.22 -7.81
CA SER A 144 27.85 -19.63 -8.14
C SER A 144 26.75 -20.59 -7.66
N HIS A 145 25.91 -20.18 -6.71
CA HIS A 145 24.72 -20.91 -6.24
C HIS A 145 23.41 -20.38 -6.85
N ASN A 146 23.47 -19.54 -7.90
CA ASN A 146 22.34 -18.85 -8.52
C ASN A 146 21.53 -17.96 -7.56
N MET A 147 22.17 -17.44 -6.50
CA MET A 147 21.58 -16.49 -5.57
C MET A 147 22.03 -15.06 -5.87
N ILE A 148 21.20 -14.06 -5.55
CA ILE A 148 21.47 -12.63 -5.81
C ILE A 148 21.18 -11.83 -4.54
N HIS A 149 22.05 -10.89 -4.14
CA HIS A 149 21.90 -10.11 -2.90
C HIS A 149 20.93 -8.92 -3.06
N ARG A 150 21.02 -8.21 -4.19
CA ARG A 150 20.17 -7.08 -4.64
C ARG A 150 20.14 -5.84 -3.75
N ASP A 151 21.05 -5.72 -2.79
CA ASP A 151 21.12 -4.55 -1.90
C ASP A 151 22.54 -4.31 -1.34
N VAL A 152 23.56 -4.45 -2.20
CA VAL A 152 24.97 -4.20 -1.83
C VAL A 152 25.20 -2.69 -1.69
N LYS A 153 25.64 -2.26 -0.50
CA LYS A 153 25.96 -0.89 -0.11
C LYS A 153 26.88 -0.90 1.10
N ALA A 154 27.62 0.17 1.41
CA ALA A 154 28.57 0.17 2.54
C ALA A 154 27.89 -0.07 3.91
N GLY A 155 26.57 0.18 4.02
CA GLY A 155 25.78 -0.15 5.22
C GLY A 155 25.53 -1.65 5.42
N ASN A 156 25.57 -2.44 4.34
CA ASN A 156 25.31 -3.90 4.35
C ASN A 156 26.61 -4.73 4.26
N ILE A 157 27.77 -4.07 4.17
CA ILE A 157 29.10 -4.69 4.28
C ILE A 157 29.61 -4.41 5.70
N LEU A 158 29.72 -5.46 6.51
CA LEU A 158 30.15 -5.39 7.91
C LEU A 158 31.59 -5.85 8.08
N LEU A 159 32.25 -5.38 9.14
CA LEU A 159 33.56 -5.85 9.58
C LEU A 159 33.46 -6.49 10.97
N THR A 160 33.97 -7.71 11.10
CA THR A 160 34.22 -8.34 12.41
C THR A 160 35.44 -7.72 13.08
N GLU A 161 35.58 -7.85 14.40
CA GLU A 161 36.78 -7.36 15.11
C GLU A 161 38.11 -7.93 14.56
N PRO A 162 38.21 -9.22 14.18
CA PRO A 162 39.41 -9.77 13.53
C PRO A 162 39.64 -9.33 12.06
N GLY A 163 38.98 -8.28 11.57
CA GLY A 163 39.18 -7.76 10.23
C GLY A 163 38.51 -8.54 9.08
N LEU A 164 37.67 -9.54 9.35
CA LEU A 164 36.94 -10.25 8.29
C LEU A 164 35.73 -9.43 7.82
N VAL A 165 35.61 -9.30 6.49
CA VAL A 165 34.52 -8.61 5.79
C VAL A 165 33.34 -9.55 5.57
N LYS A 166 32.12 -9.09 5.88
CA LYS A 166 30.86 -9.87 5.84
C LYS A 166 29.77 -9.16 5.03
N LEU A 167 29.14 -9.84 4.09
CA LEU A 167 27.86 -9.43 3.49
C LEU A 167 26.71 -9.72 4.47
N ALA A 168 25.77 -8.78 4.62
CA ALA A 168 24.64 -8.86 5.54
C ALA A 168 23.35 -8.21 4.98
N ASP A 169 22.24 -8.37 5.71
CA ASP A 169 20.88 -7.92 5.35
C ASP A 169 20.35 -8.51 4.02
N PHE A 170 20.12 -9.82 4.02
CA PHE A 170 19.56 -10.55 2.88
C PHE A 170 18.03 -10.42 2.73
N GLY A 171 17.39 -9.44 3.40
CA GLY A 171 15.94 -9.21 3.29
C GLY A 171 15.47 -8.87 1.87
N SER A 172 16.37 -8.36 1.00
CA SER A 172 16.10 -8.10 -0.42
C SER A 172 16.55 -9.23 -1.36
N ALA A 173 17.18 -10.29 -0.85
CA ALA A 173 17.88 -11.28 -1.68
C ALA A 173 16.94 -12.17 -2.51
N SER A 174 17.51 -12.89 -3.47
CA SER A 174 16.83 -13.89 -4.31
C SER A 174 17.52 -15.24 -4.20
N ILE A 175 16.75 -16.31 -3.97
CA ILE A 175 17.21 -17.72 -4.04
C ILE A 175 17.23 -18.27 -5.48
N ALA A 176 17.05 -17.42 -6.49
CA ALA A 176 17.02 -17.78 -7.90
C ALA A 176 17.58 -16.66 -8.79
N SER A 177 18.19 -17.08 -9.89
CA SER A 177 18.71 -16.24 -10.97
C SER A 177 18.31 -16.87 -12.32
N PRO A 178 17.82 -16.10 -13.31
CA PRO A 178 17.53 -14.67 -13.23
C PRO A 178 16.32 -14.34 -12.34
N ALA A 179 16.20 -13.08 -11.92
CA ALA A 179 15.08 -12.54 -11.17
C ALA A 179 14.47 -11.32 -11.89
N ASN A 180 13.27 -10.90 -11.47
CA ASN A 180 12.51 -9.82 -12.11
C ASN A 180 11.92 -8.78 -11.13
N SER A 181 11.79 -9.09 -9.84
CA SER A 181 11.13 -8.18 -8.88
C SER A 181 11.94 -6.89 -8.65
N PHE A 182 11.29 -5.72 -8.74
CA PHE A 182 11.89 -4.43 -8.44
C PHE A 182 12.15 -4.27 -6.92
N VAL A 183 13.42 -4.43 -6.51
CA VAL A 183 13.89 -4.32 -5.11
C VAL A 183 15.32 -3.75 -5.05
N GLY A 184 15.74 -3.29 -3.87
CA GLY A 184 17.08 -2.74 -3.60
C GLY A 184 17.04 -1.25 -3.21
N THR A 185 18.16 -0.71 -2.72
CA THR A 185 18.25 0.72 -2.34
C THR A 185 18.51 1.61 -3.57
N PRO A 186 17.63 2.57 -3.92
CA PRO A 186 17.59 3.25 -5.22
C PRO A 186 18.90 3.78 -5.82
N TYR A 187 19.80 4.35 -5.02
CA TYR A 187 21.05 4.94 -5.54
C TYR A 187 22.11 3.90 -5.94
N TRP A 188 21.97 2.64 -5.50
CA TRP A 188 22.87 1.52 -5.82
C TRP A 188 22.26 0.54 -6.83
N MET A 189 21.01 0.73 -7.26
CA MET A 189 20.33 -0.19 -8.19
C MET A 189 20.95 -0.14 -9.59
N ALA A 190 21.06 -1.31 -10.23
CA ALA A 190 21.56 -1.43 -11.60
C ALA A 190 20.48 -1.02 -12.63
N PRO A 191 20.85 -0.43 -13.79
CA PRO A 191 19.89 0.06 -14.78
C PRO A 191 18.87 -0.99 -15.22
N GLU A 192 19.29 -2.24 -15.38
CA GLU A 192 18.44 -3.36 -15.77
C GLU A 192 17.37 -3.71 -14.72
N VAL A 193 17.63 -3.50 -13.42
CA VAL A 193 16.60 -3.70 -12.36
C VAL A 193 15.52 -2.63 -12.46
N ILE A 194 15.89 -1.42 -12.86
CA ILE A 194 14.98 -0.27 -13.03
C ILE A 194 14.17 -0.42 -14.33
N LEU A 195 14.77 -0.97 -15.39
CA LEU A 195 14.10 -1.24 -16.66
C LEU A 195 13.23 -2.51 -16.64
N ALA A 196 13.45 -3.42 -15.68
CA ALA A 196 12.70 -4.67 -15.57
C ALA A 196 11.27 -4.56 -15.00
N MET A 197 10.79 -3.35 -14.69
CA MET A 197 9.56 -3.14 -13.89
C MET A 197 8.26 -3.74 -14.46
N ASP A 198 8.17 -3.99 -15.77
CA ASP A 198 6.99 -4.61 -16.41
C ASP A 198 7.23 -6.06 -16.87
N GLU A 199 8.29 -6.36 -17.66
CA GLU A 199 8.53 -7.70 -18.25
C GLU A 199 10.01 -8.17 -18.21
N GLY A 200 10.92 -7.44 -17.56
CA GLY A 200 12.36 -7.73 -17.65
C GLY A 200 12.90 -8.80 -16.72
N GLN A 201 14.15 -9.23 -16.98
CA GLN A 201 14.92 -10.16 -16.15
C GLN A 201 16.36 -9.68 -15.99
N TYR A 202 16.96 -9.95 -14.83
CA TYR A 202 18.34 -9.63 -14.49
C TYR A 202 19.00 -10.77 -13.69
N ASP A 203 20.34 -10.85 -13.70
CA ASP A 203 21.12 -11.91 -13.04
C ASP A 203 21.98 -11.36 -11.87
N GLY A 204 23.00 -12.11 -11.44
CA GLY A 204 23.94 -11.70 -10.40
C GLY A 204 24.72 -10.42 -10.68
N LYS A 205 24.86 -9.99 -11.95
CA LYS A 205 25.65 -8.81 -12.32
C LYS A 205 25.10 -7.50 -11.76
N VAL A 206 23.84 -7.47 -11.30
CA VAL A 206 23.28 -6.33 -10.58
C VAL A 206 24.07 -6.01 -9.30
N ASP A 207 24.55 -7.04 -8.60
CA ASP A 207 25.35 -6.86 -7.38
C ASP A 207 26.76 -6.34 -7.70
N VAL A 208 27.30 -6.66 -8.88
CA VAL A 208 28.59 -6.13 -9.37
C VAL A 208 28.48 -4.62 -9.64
N TRP A 209 27.35 -4.15 -10.20
CA TRP A 209 27.06 -2.72 -10.32
C TRP A 209 26.90 -2.06 -8.94
N SER A 210 26.10 -2.65 -8.05
CA SER A 210 25.91 -2.12 -6.70
C SER A 210 27.23 -2.08 -5.90
N LEU A 211 28.15 -3.03 -6.11
CA LEU A 211 29.52 -2.99 -5.58
C LEU A 211 30.35 -1.85 -6.20
N GLY A 212 30.21 -1.58 -7.51
CA GLY A 212 30.81 -0.41 -8.17
C GLY A 212 30.35 0.92 -7.55
N ILE A 213 29.04 1.07 -7.33
CA ILE A 213 28.50 2.24 -6.61
C ILE A 213 28.99 2.27 -5.16
N THR A 214 29.13 1.12 -4.50
CA THR A 214 29.70 1.03 -3.14
C THR A 214 31.17 1.46 -3.11
N CYS A 215 31.96 1.17 -4.15
CA CYS A 215 33.33 1.66 -4.26
C CYS A 215 33.39 3.20 -4.35
N ILE A 216 32.46 3.82 -5.09
CA ILE A 216 32.29 5.28 -5.09
C ILE A 216 31.82 5.77 -3.71
N GLU A 217 30.91 5.06 -3.03
CA GLU A 217 30.49 5.40 -1.66
C GLU A 217 31.66 5.42 -0.67
N LEU A 218 32.59 4.45 -0.75
CA LEU A 218 33.78 4.42 0.11
C LEU A 218 34.83 5.49 -0.25
N ALA A 219 34.88 5.92 -1.51
CA ALA A 219 35.78 6.95 -2.04
C ALA A 219 35.26 8.39 -1.89
N GLU A 220 33.94 8.61 -1.92
CA GLU A 220 33.28 9.94 -1.91
C GLU A 220 32.34 10.12 -0.71
N ARG A 221 32.30 9.13 0.20
CA ARG A 221 31.46 9.03 1.42
C ARG A 221 29.95 8.91 1.18
N LYS A 222 29.51 8.92 -0.08
CA LYS A 222 28.10 8.87 -0.52
C LYS A 222 28.04 8.25 -1.92
N PRO A 223 26.94 7.56 -2.30
CA PRO A 223 26.75 7.18 -3.69
C PRO A 223 26.50 8.41 -4.58
N PRO A 224 26.68 8.28 -5.90
CA PRO A 224 26.21 9.25 -6.88
C PRO A 224 24.71 9.58 -6.70
N LEU A 225 24.30 10.77 -7.13
CA LEU A 225 22.90 11.23 -7.12
C LEU A 225 22.23 11.32 -5.72
N PHE A 226 22.96 11.14 -4.61
CA PHE A 226 22.43 11.21 -3.23
C PHE A 226 21.76 12.56 -2.87
N ASN A 227 22.04 13.62 -3.62
CA ASN A 227 21.39 14.93 -3.50
C ASN A 227 19.99 14.99 -4.16
N MET A 228 19.60 13.96 -4.91
CA MET A 228 18.30 13.82 -5.57
C MET A 228 17.32 13.03 -4.69
N ASN A 229 16.03 13.04 -5.04
CA ASN A 229 15.08 12.07 -4.48
C ASN A 229 15.19 10.73 -5.22
N ALA A 230 14.72 9.65 -4.59
CA ALA A 230 14.80 8.29 -5.14
C ALA A 230 14.28 8.14 -6.58
N MET A 231 13.10 8.68 -6.92
CA MET A 231 12.57 8.56 -8.29
C MET A 231 13.39 9.33 -9.32
N SER A 232 13.89 10.51 -8.97
CA SER A 232 14.78 11.25 -9.86
C SER A 232 16.14 10.56 -10.04
N ALA A 233 16.67 9.92 -8.99
CA ALA A 233 17.88 9.11 -9.09
C ALA A 233 17.66 7.87 -9.98
N LEU A 234 16.57 7.12 -9.79
CA LEU A 234 16.21 5.97 -10.62
C LEU A 234 16.09 6.34 -12.10
N TYR A 235 15.44 7.48 -12.41
CA TYR A 235 15.33 7.98 -13.77
C TYR A 235 16.70 8.33 -14.38
N HIS A 236 17.58 8.99 -13.63
CA HIS A 236 18.94 9.28 -14.07
C HIS A 236 19.78 8.01 -14.29
N ILE A 237 19.73 7.02 -13.39
CA ILE A 237 20.46 5.75 -13.56
C ILE A 237 19.99 5.02 -14.84
N ALA A 238 18.69 5.03 -15.12
CA ALA A 238 18.16 4.44 -16.35
C ALA A 238 18.60 5.22 -17.61
N GLN A 239 18.50 6.55 -17.63
CA GLN A 239 18.63 7.34 -18.86
C GLN A 239 20.03 7.93 -19.14
N ASN A 240 20.82 8.26 -18.11
CA ASN A 240 22.10 8.96 -18.27
C ASN A 240 23.29 7.99 -18.37
N GLU A 241 24.49 8.51 -18.63
CA GLU A 241 25.75 7.76 -18.58
C GLU A 241 26.07 7.28 -17.15
N SER A 242 26.93 6.26 -17.03
CA SER A 242 27.38 5.74 -15.74
C SER A 242 28.21 6.76 -14.96
N PRO A 243 28.09 6.83 -13.62
CA PRO A 243 28.92 7.69 -12.81
C PRO A 243 30.36 7.17 -12.75
N THR A 244 31.31 8.08 -12.61
CA THR A 244 32.74 7.82 -12.41
C THR A 244 33.24 8.53 -11.15
N LEU A 245 34.45 8.21 -10.70
CA LEU A 245 35.10 8.94 -9.60
C LEU A 245 35.40 10.38 -10.01
N GLN A 246 35.02 11.35 -9.16
CA GLN A 246 35.21 12.78 -9.41
C GLN A 246 36.66 13.24 -9.24
N SER A 247 37.45 12.54 -8.40
CA SER A 247 38.85 12.89 -8.13
C SER A 247 39.83 12.11 -9.01
N SER A 248 40.86 12.81 -9.49
CA SER A 248 41.98 12.21 -10.19
C SER A 248 43.01 11.54 -9.27
N GLU A 249 42.93 11.74 -7.95
CA GLU A 249 43.95 11.25 -6.98
C GLU A 249 44.05 9.72 -6.86
N TRP A 250 42.97 9.02 -7.21
CA TRP A 250 42.90 7.55 -7.23
C TRP A 250 43.82 6.95 -8.30
N THR A 251 44.18 5.67 -8.17
CA THR A 251 44.96 4.96 -9.20
C THR A 251 44.08 4.53 -10.38
N ASP A 252 44.69 4.38 -11.55
CA ASP A 252 43.98 3.91 -12.75
C ASP A 252 43.46 2.48 -12.61
N TYR A 253 44.11 1.64 -11.78
CA TYR A 253 43.59 0.34 -11.39
C TYR A 253 42.22 0.43 -10.69
N PHE A 254 42.05 1.40 -9.80
CA PHE A 254 40.78 1.59 -9.06
C PHE A 254 39.70 2.23 -9.94
N ARG A 255 40.06 3.23 -10.78
CA ARG A 255 39.15 3.77 -11.81
C ARG A 255 38.64 2.67 -12.73
N ASN A 256 39.55 1.86 -13.28
CA ASN A 256 39.20 0.80 -14.23
C ASN A 256 38.39 -0.35 -13.60
N PHE A 257 38.56 -0.62 -12.29
CA PHE A 257 37.69 -1.53 -11.55
C PHE A 257 36.25 -1.00 -11.49
N ILE A 258 36.08 0.28 -11.18
CA ILE A 258 34.75 0.92 -11.12
C ILE A 258 34.11 1.02 -12.51
N GLU A 259 34.88 1.38 -13.55
CA GLU A 259 34.41 1.36 -14.93
C GLU A 259 33.94 -0.02 -15.38
N SER A 260 34.65 -1.09 -14.98
CA SER A 260 34.27 -2.48 -15.25
C SER A 260 32.98 -2.87 -14.52
N CYS A 261 32.84 -2.49 -13.24
CA CYS A 261 31.62 -2.70 -12.48
C CYS A 261 30.41 -1.91 -13.01
N LEU A 262 30.63 -0.72 -13.56
CA LEU A 262 29.58 0.22 -13.96
C LEU A 262 29.30 0.24 -15.47
N GLN A 263 29.58 -0.86 -16.18
CA GLN A 263 29.04 -1.07 -17.53
C GLN A 263 27.51 -1.15 -17.47
N LYS A 264 26.82 -0.25 -18.19
CA LYS A 264 25.34 -0.20 -18.20
C LYS A 264 24.70 -1.43 -18.84
N ILE A 265 25.36 -2.00 -19.85
CA ILE A 265 24.91 -3.19 -20.57
C ILE A 265 25.36 -4.43 -19.77
N PRO A 266 24.44 -5.30 -19.28
CA PRO A 266 24.82 -6.44 -18.45
C PRO A 266 25.69 -7.48 -19.18
N GLN A 267 25.66 -7.51 -20.51
CA GLN A 267 26.53 -8.37 -21.31
C GLN A 267 28.01 -7.94 -21.19
N ASP A 268 28.28 -6.64 -21.18
CA ASP A 268 29.63 -6.06 -21.14
C ASP A 268 30.21 -5.96 -19.71
N ARG A 269 29.34 -5.98 -18.69
CA ARG A 269 29.76 -6.03 -17.28
C ARG A 269 30.32 -7.43 -16.94
N PRO A 270 31.52 -7.58 -16.34
CA PRO A 270 32.04 -8.89 -15.98
C PRO A 270 31.22 -9.58 -14.86
N HIS A 271 31.37 -10.89 -14.71
CA HIS A 271 30.84 -11.61 -13.55
C HIS A 271 31.70 -11.36 -12.30
N SER A 272 31.16 -11.65 -11.12
CA SER A 272 31.86 -11.47 -9.85
C SER A 272 33.16 -12.29 -9.74
N ASP A 273 33.21 -13.46 -10.37
CA ASP A 273 34.39 -14.32 -10.44
C ASP A 273 35.49 -13.71 -11.32
N ASP A 274 35.14 -13.20 -12.51
CA ASP A 274 36.06 -12.45 -13.38
C ASP A 274 36.70 -11.26 -12.64
N MET A 275 35.87 -10.52 -11.88
CA MET A 275 36.29 -9.33 -11.13
C MET A 275 37.26 -9.66 -9.98
N LEU A 276 37.30 -10.89 -9.46
CA LEU A 276 38.31 -11.30 -8.46
C LEU A 276 39.73 -11.30 -9.05
N GLY A 277 39.86 -11.59 -10.36
CA GLY A 277 41.13 -11.51 -11.10
C GLY A 277 41.59 -10.08 -11.41
N HIS A 278 40.78 -9.04 -11.12
CA HIS A 278 41.07 -7.67 -11.51
C HIS A 278 42.31 -7.11 -10.78
N ALA A 279 43.19 -6.43 -11.52
CA ALA A 279 44.49 -5.94 -11.02
C ALA A 279 44.41 -5.05 -9.77
N PHE A 280 43.29 -4.34 -9.57
CA PHE A 280 42.98 -3.58 -8.35
C PHE A 280 42.97 -4.44 -7.07
N LEU A 281 42.43 -5.66 -7.14
CA LEU A 281 42.32 -6.57 -5.99
C LEU A 281 43.54 -7.48 -5.83
N GLN A 282 44.23 -7.76 -6.94
CA GLN A 282 45.47 -8.56 -7.01
C GLN A 282 46.72 -7.77 -6.59
N ARG A 283 46.62 -6.45 -6.36
CA ARG A 283 47.74 -5.62 -5.90
C ARG A 283 48.10 -5.95 -4.44
N GLU A 284 49.38 -6.20 -4.20
CA GLU A 284 49.94 -6.47 -2.87
C GLU A 284 49.60 -5.35 -1.87
N ARG A 285 49.30 -5.75 -0.63
CA ARG A 285 48.86 -4.89 0.47
C ARG A 285 49.16 -5.57 1.80
N PRO A 286 49.41 -4.83 2.91
CA PRO A 286 49.62 -5.45 4.21
C PRO A 286 48.38 -6.22 4.69
N ASP A 287 48.58 -7.41 5.26
CA ASP A 287 47.48 -8.20 5.88
C ASP A 287 46.80 -7.45 7.04
N SER A 288 47.52 -6.53 7.68
CA SER A 288 47.03 -5.71 8.78
C SER A 288 46.02 -4.64 8.38
N VAL A 289 45.85 -4.31 7.09
CA VAL A 289 45.07 -3.12 6.62
C VAL A 289 43.70 -2.99 7.27
N LEU A 290 42.95 -4.09 7.43
CA LEU A 290 41.62 -4.04 8.05
C LEU A 290 41.67 -4.00 9.59
N MET A 291 42.69 -4.60 10.21
CA MET A 291 42.96 -4.48 11.65
C MET A 291 43.36 -3.05 12.02
N ASP A 292 44.26 -2.45 11.24
CA ASP A 292 44.75 -1.07 11.43
C ASP A 292 43.61 -0.06 11.25
N LEU A 293 42.75 -0.28 10.24
CA LEU A 293 41.51 0.47 10.03
C LEU A 293 40.55 0.32 11.22
N ILE A 294 40.34 -0.90 11.74
CA ILE A 294 39.50 -1.17 12.90
C ILE A 294 40.03 -0.46 14.15
N GLN A 295 41.33 -0.61 14.46
CA GLN A 295 41.96 0.00 15.62
C GLN A 295 41.86 1.52 15.55
N ARG A 296 42.27 2.12 14.42
CA ARG A 296 42.13 3.56 14.15
C ARG A 296 40.67 4.04 14.24
N THR A 297 39.69 3.20 13.91
CA THR A 297 38.25 3.51 14.07
C THR A 297 37.83 3.49 15.54
N LYS A 298 38.24 2.48 16.31
CA LYS A 298 38.00 2.41 17.76
C LYS A 298 38.61 3.63 18.47
N ASP A 299 39.86 3.96 18.14
CA ASP A 299 40.59 5.10 18.70
C ASP A 299 39.88 6.42 18.39
N ALA A 300 39.53 6.65 17.12
CA ALA A 300 38.75 7.83 16.71
C ALA A 300 37.39 7.91 17.42
N VAL A 301 36.69 6.80 17.67
CA VAL A 301 35.43 6.80 18.45
C VAL A 301 35.65 7.24 19.90
N ARG A 302 36.77 6.88 20.53
CA ARG A 302 37.08 7.32 21.91
C ARG A 302 37.38 8.83 22.01
N GLU A 303 37.75 9.48 20.90
CA GLU A 303 37.97 10.93 20.81
C GLU A 303 36.74 11.74 20.33
N LEU A 304 35.61 11.10 20.01
CA LEU A 304 34.40 11.79 19.53
C LEU A 304 33.73 12.65 20.61
N ASP A 305 33.08 13.74 20.18
CA ASP A 305 32.22 14.54 21.06
C ASP A 305 31.03 13.73 21.63
N ASN A 306 30.46 14.21 22.74
CA ASN A 306 29.37 13.54 23.45
C ASN A 306 28.12 13.21 22.61
N LEU A 307 27.86 13.90 21.50
CA LEU A 307 26.72 13.63 20.63
C LEU A 307 27.06 12.54 19.59
N GLN A 308 28.23 12.63 18.97
CA GLN A 308 28.72 11.64 18.01
C GLN A 308 29.09 10.31 18.70
N TYR A 309 29.72 10.37 19.88
CA TYR A 309 29.99 9.22 20.73
C TYR A 309 28.71 8.46 21.10
N ARG A 310 27.61 9.15 21.44
CA ARG A 310 26.32 8.50 21.73
C ARG A 310 25.79 7.66 20.56
N LYS A 311 26.09 8.04 19.31
CA LYS A 311 25.75 7.27 18.11
C LYS A 311 26.76 6.15 17.81
N MET A 312 28.06 6.43 17.98
CA MET A 312 29.13 5.51 17.54
C MET A 312 29.72 4.60 18.62
N LYS A 313 29.32 4.74 19.89
CA LYS A 313 29.67 3.82 20.99
C LYS A 313 29.39 2.34 20.70
N LYS A 314 28.55 2.01 19.70
CA LYS A 314 28.34 0.63 19.23
C LYS A 314 29.63 -0.07 18.80
N ILE A 315 30.61 0.68 18.28
CA ILE A 315 31.96 0.20 17.90
C ILE A 315 32.78 -0.28 19.13
N LEU A 316 32.42 0.14 20.35
CA LEU A 316 33.17 -0.16 21.58
C LEU A 316 32.45 -1.13 22.53
N LEU A 317 31.29 -1.68 22.14
CA LEU A 317 30.44 -2.48 23.04
C LEU A 317 31.12 -3.75 23.57
N GLN A 318 31.99 -4.36 22.78
CA GLN A 318 32.69 -5.59 23.14
C GLN A 318 33.82 -5.36 24.16
N GLU A 319 34.38 -4.14 24.25
CA GLU A 319 35.50 -3.82 25.15
C GLU A 319 35.05 -3.61 26.60
N ALA A 320 33.78 -3.26 26.82
CA ALA A 320 33.21 -2.83 28.11
C ALA A 320 33.13 -3.93 29.21
N HIS A 321 33.74 -5.09 29.00
CA HIS A 321 33.86 -6.17 29.98
C HIS A 321 35.19 -6.95 29.93
N ASN A 322 36.17 -6.51 29.12
CA ASN A 322 37.49 -7.14 29.04
C ASN A 322 38.56 -6.43 29.90
N GLY A 323 38.18 -5.41 30.67
CA GLY A 323 39.02 -4.84 31.72
C GLY A 323 39.12 -5.80 32.92
N PRO A 324 40.29 -5.92 33.59
CA PRO A 324 40.42 -6.76 34.77
C PRO A 324 39.56 -6.21 35.92
N ALA A 325 38.91 -7.11 36.67
CA ALA A 325 38.22 -6.74 37.90
C ALA A 325 39.24 -6.26 38.95
N ALA A 326 39.25 -4.96 39.23
CA ALA A 326 40.04 -4.34 40.27
C ALA A 326 39.11 -3.69 41.30
N GLU A 327 39.34 -3.98 42.58
CA GLU A 327 38.50 -3.55 43.70
C GLU A 327 38.94 -2.17 44.24
N ALA A 328 38.00 -1.23 44.36
CA ALA A 328 37.98 -0.03 45.21
C ALA A 328 36.74 0.81 44.75
N GLN A 329 35.79 1.32 45.56
CA GLN A 329 35.88 2.11 46.81
C GLN A 329 36.68 3.41 46.62
N ASP A 330 36.18 4.60 46.94
CA ASP A 330 34.90 4.98 47.57
C ASP A 330 34.52 6.43 47.17
N GLY A 331 33.36 6.92 47.63
CA GLY A 331 33.07 8.36 47.73
C GLY A 331 31.94 8.91 46.86
N ASP A 332 30.76 9.00 47.47
CA ASP A 332 29.92 10.21 47.59
C ASP A 332 29.45 11.01 46.35
N GLU A 333 28.17 11.40 46.24
CA GLU A 333 26.98 11.00 47.01
C GLU A 333 25.67 11.40 46.26
N PHE A 334 24.54 11.27 46.97
CA PHE A 334 23.23 11.88 46.72
C PHE A 334 22.25 11.25 45.72
N HIS A 335 21.48 10.30 46.28
CA HIS A 335 20.01 10.36 46.42
C HIS A 335 19.18 11.03 45.29
N GLY A 336 18.20 10.40 44.63
CA GLY A 336 17.49 9.15 44.95
C GLY A 336 16.26 9.34 45.87
N ILE A 337 15.44 8.28 45.99
CA ILE A 337 14.40 8.04 47.04
C ILE A 337 13.07 8.81 46.87
N GLN A 338 11.86 8.21 47.02
CA GLN A 338 11.38 6.81 47.09
C GLN A 338 9.88 6.77 46.66
N LEU A 339 9.40 5.82 45.83
CA LEU A 339 8.91 4.46 46.14
C LEU A 339 7.48 4.39 46.73
N CYS A 340 6.60 3.60 46.09
CA CYS A 340 5.79 2.60 46.81
C CYS A 340 5.26 1.46 45.92
N ARG A 341 5.55 0.22 46.33
CA ARG A 341 4.79 -1.01 46.03
C ARG A 341 3.49 -0.97 46.88
N THR A 342 2.40 -1.74 46.70
CA THR A 342 2.01 -2.86 45.81
C THR A 342 0.47 -2.98 45.90
N GLY A 343 -0.25 -3.49 44.88
CA GLY A 343 -1.68 -3.78 45.04
C GLY A 343 -2.38 -4.34 43.80
N THR A 344 -2.75 -5.62 43.85
CA THR A 344 -3.54 -6.37 42.85
C THR A 344 -4.94 -5.82 42.56
N VAL A 345 -5.42 -5.86 41.31
CA VAL A 345 -6.50 -6.77 40.83
C VAL A 345 -6.66 -6.70 39.28
N ASN A 346 -7.40 -7.66 38.71
CA ASN A 346 -7.68 -7.79 37.28
C ASN A 346 -8.55 -6.65 36.70
N SER A 347 -8.36 -6.28 35.43
CA SER A 347 -9.44 -6.31 34.43
C SER A 347 -8.93 -6.23 32.98
N VAL A 348 -9.85 -6.45 32.03
CA VAL A 348 -9.61 -6.66 30.60
C VAL A 348 -9.75 -5.38 29.77
N GLY A 349 -8.78 -5.13 28.88
CA GLY A 349 -9.04 -4.62 27.53
C GLY A 349 -9.02 -3.11 27.27
N SER A 350 -8.21 -2.69 26.29
CA SER A 350 -8.55 -1.70 25.24
C SER A 350 -7.40 -1.52 24.24
N ASN A 351 -7.27 -2.43 23.27
CA ASN A 351 -6.29 -2.30 22.19
C ASN A 351 -6.85 -1.43 21.05
N GLN A 352 -6.53 -0.13 21.03
CA GLN A 352 -6.75 0.74 19.87
C GLN A 352 -5.49 1.54 19.52
N SER A 353 -4.86 1.17 18.41
CA SER A 353 -3.81 1.94 17.74
C SER A 353 -3.73 1.48 16.28
N ILE A 354 -4.03 2.38 15.35
CA ILE A 354 -4.08 2.13 13.90
C ILE A 354 -3.43 3.33 13.16
N PRO A 355 -3.00 3.20 11.89
CA PRO A 355 -1.62 2.83 11.64
C PRO A 355 -0.85 3.89 10.82
N SER A 356 0.36 4.23 11.26
CA SER A 356 1.28 5.09 10.49
C SER A 356 1.88 4.34 9.30
N MET A 357 1.70 4.85 8.08
CA MET A 357 2.40 4.34 6.89
C MET A 357 3.82 4.92 6.84
N SER A 358 4.80 4.07 6.59
CA SER A 358 6.22 4.40 6.62
C SER A 358 6.70 5.05 5.31
N ILE A 359 7.32 6.22 5.44
CA ILE A 359 8.20 6.80 4.41
C ILE A 359 9.50 7.21 5.11
N SER A 360 10.62 6.63 4.69
CA SER A 360 11.90 6.78 5.39
C SER A 360 12.77 7.91 4.81
N ALA A 361 13.82 8.27 5.55
CA ALA A 361 14.89 9.21 5.18
C ALA A 361 14.53 10.70 5.04
N SER A 362 14.50 11.41 6.18
CA SER A 362 15.23 12.68 6.27
C SER A 362 15.71 12.93 7.70
N SER A 363 17.03 13.10 7.87
CA SER A 363 17.62 13.58 9.14
C SER A 363 17.59 15.10 9.17
N GLN A 364 17.13 15.69 10.27
CA GLN A 364 17.21 17.12 10.55
C GLN A 364 17.74 17.30 11.98
N SER A 365 18.87 18.00 12.11
CA SER A 365 19.51 18.28 13.39
C SER A 365 19.11 19.65 13.93
N SER A 366 18.38 19.64 15.05
CA SER A 366 18.43 20.60 16.16
C SER A 366 18.47 22.12 15.89
N SER A 367 17.41 22.83 16.31
CA SER A 367 17.55 24.11 17.04
C SER A 367 16.31 24.47 17.89
N VAL A 368 16.48 24.37 19.20
CA VAL A 368 15.71 24.83 20.38
C VAL A 368 14.52 25.80 20.28
N ASN A 369 13.45 25.49 21.04
CA ASN A 369 12.79 26.29 22.11
C ASN A 369 11.44 25.60 22.49
N SER A 370 11.23 25.07 23.71
CA SER A 370 10.86 25.77 24.96
C SER A 370 9.44 26.38 24.88
N LEU A 371 8.38 25.75 25.42
CA LEU A 371 7.86 25.81 26.82
C LEU A 371 7.44 27.25 27.24
N ASN A 372 6.24 27.58 27.75
CA ASN A 372 4.99 26.86 28.16
C ASN A 372 3.76 27.48 27.44
N GLU A 373 2.54 26.93 27.35
CA GLU A 373 1.62 26.21 28.26
C GLU A 373 0.86 27.09 29.27
N ALA A 374 -0.29 27.62 28.82
CA ALA A 374 -1.55 27.91 29.54
C ALA A 374 -2.53 28.55 28.52
N ALA A 375 -3.87 28.49 28.59
CA ALA A 375 -4.90 27.59 29.11
C ALA A 375 -6.20 28.44 29.07
N GLN A 376 -7.28 27.95 28.45
CA GLN A 376 -8.62 28.59 28.39
C GLN A 376 -8.65 29.96 27.64
N ASP A 377 -9.73 30.41 27.01
CA ASP A 377 -11.15 30.09 27.22
C ASP A 377 -11.98 30.17 25.91
N SER A 378 -13.32 30.07 25.98
CA SER A 378 -14.25 30.11 24.83
C SER A 378 -15.26 31.26 24.90
N ARG A 379 -15.34 32.16 23.87
CA ARG A 379 -16.61 32.75 23.36
C ARG A 379 -16.49 33.84 22.25
N SER A 380 -17.47 33.78 21.33
CA SER A 380 -18.23 34.83 20.60
C SER A 380 -17.68 36.25 20.33
N GLU A 381 -17.66 36.60 19.03
CA GLU A 381 -18.34 37.75 18.36
C GLU A 381 -18.01 39.24 18.60
N LEU A 382 -17.96 39.94 17.45
CA LEU A 382 -18.42 41.30 17.09
C LEU A 382 -17.52 42.57 17.26
N ASP A 383 -17.52 43.31 16.13
CA ASP A 383 -17.53 44.77 15.90
C ASP A 383 -16.32 45.73 16.11
N LEU A 384 -15.99 46.40 14.98
CA LEU A 384 -15.78 47.87 14.72
C LEU A 384 -14.79 48.68 15.61
N MET A 385 -14.09 49.74 15.13
CA MET A 385 -14.01 50.42 13.82
C MET A 385 -12.67 51.20 13.70
N ASP A 386 -12.32 51.66 12.48
CA ASP A 386 -11.31 52.71 12.14
C ASP A 386 -9.83 52.52 12.57
N GLY A 387 -8.83 53.12 11.91
CA GLY A 387 -8.88 53.90 10.66
C GLY A 387 -7.50 54.35 10.12
N ASP A 388 -7.28 54.06 8.83
CA ASP A 388 -6.60 54.86 7.79
C ASP A 388 -5.06 55.14 7.68
N HIS A 389 -4.66 55.26 6.40
CA HIS A 389 -3.59 56.08 5.79
C HIS A 389 -2.06 55.76 5.96
N THR A 390 -1.60 54.76 5.20
CA THR A 390 -0.63 54.82 4.07
C THR A 390 0.49 55.92 3.96
N VAL A 391 1.67 55.51 3.44
CA VAL A 391 2.70 56.26 2.63
C VAL A 391 4.09 56.63 3.25
N MET A 392 5.16 56.11 2.60
CA MET A 392 6.58 56.59 2.49
C MET A 392 7.58 56.69 3.69
N SER A 393 8.54 55.75 3.68
CA SER A 393 9.99 55.98 3.41
C SER A 393 10.98 56.68 4.39
N ASN A 394 12.14 56.01 4.52
CA ASN A 394 13.53 56.50 4.58
C ASN A 394 14.28 56.80 5.92
N SER A 395 15.33 55.99 6.11
CA SER A 395 16.73 56.36 6.41
C SER A 395 17.20 56.80 7.82
N SER A 396 17.89 55.85 8.47
CA SER A 396 19.27 55.94 9.02
C SER A 396 19.64 56.75 10.29
N VAL A 397 20.05 55.98 11.31
CA VAL A 397 21.31 56.07 12.09
C VAL A 397 21.72 57.42 12.73
N ILE A 398 21.80 57.42 14.07
CA ILE A 398 22.71 58.26 14.87
C ILE A 398 23.33 57.39 16.00
N HIS A 399 24.61 57.63 16.33
CA HIS A 399 25.35 57.00 17.45
C HIS A 399 25.09 57.70 18.81
N LEU A 400 25.36 57.00 19.92
CA LEU A 400 25.48 57.61 21.26
C LEU A 400 26.95 57.63 21.75
N LYS A 401 27.26 58.66 22.56
CA LYS A 401 28.58 58.96 23.15
C LYS A 401 28.88 58.16 24.44
N PRO A 402 30.06 58.31 25.08
CA PRO A 402 30.30 59.37 26.11
C PRO A 402 31.30 60.47 25.64
N VAL A 403 31.20 61.79 25.96
CA VAL A 403 31.01 62.50 27.25
C VAL A 403 32.30 62.31 28.08
N GLU A 404 33.22 63.23 28.38
CA GLU A 404 33.35 64.72 28.48
C GLU A 404 34.49 64.93 29.52
N GLU A 405 35.30 66.01 29.59
CA GLU A 405 35.55 67.12 28.63
C GLU A 405 37.06 67.17 28.20
N GLU A 406 37.96 68.16 28.38
CA GLU A 406 37.95 69.52 28.97
C GLU A 406 39.03 70.45 28.33
N SER A 407 38.83 71.77 28.37
CA SER A 407 39.84 72.87 28.38
C SER A 407 41.01 72.98 27.35
N PHE A 408 40.79 73.89 26.38
CA PHE A 408 41.64 75.05 26.00
C PHE A 408 43.06 74.94 25.35
N SER A 409 43.13 75.41 24.08
CA SER A 409 44.19 76.24 23.42
C SER A 409 45.66 75.76 23.30
N GLY A 410 46.23 75.88 22.08
CA GLY A 410 47.68 75.81 21.83
C GLY A 410 48.03 75.77 20.33
N GLU A 411 49.07 76.49 19.90
CA GLU A 411 49.37 76.77 18.49
C GLU A 411 50.41 75.85 17.80
N GLN A 412 50.25 75.72 16.47
CA GLN A 412 51.29 75.67 15.41
C GLN A 412 52.55 74.76 15.49
N ALA A 413 52.51 73.70 14.66
CA ALA A 413 53.42 73.46 13.52
C ALA A 413 54.88 72.93 13.68
N ALA A 414 55.39 72.39 12.55
CA ALA A 414 56.78 72.03 12.19
C ALA A 414 57.51 70.96 13.06
N SER A 415 57.68 69.68 12.66
CA SER A 415 58.33 69.05 11.48
C SER A 415 59.83 68.74 11.60
N SER A 416 60.21 67.45 11.64
CA SER A 416 61.40 66.88 10.93
C SER A 416 61.58 65.36 11.20
N GLU A 417 61.91 64.61 10.13
CA GLU A 417 62.57 63.29 10.15
C GLU A 417 64.12 63.48 10.05
N PRO A 418 64.99 62.44 9.92
CA PRO A 418 64.86 60.99 10.14
C PRO A 418 66.00 60.38 11.02
N SER A 419 66.03 59.04 11.17
CA SER A 419 67.19 58.11 10.98
C SER A 419 67.36 56.97 12.01
N GLU A 420 67.91 55.84 11.55
CA GLU A 420 68.22 54.57 12.28
C GLU A 420 69.77 54.39 12.43
N PRO A 421 70.37 53.20 12.70
CA PRO A 421 69.96 51.96 13.41
C PRO A 421 71.02 51.40 14.41
N GLN A 422 70.74 50.35 15.23
CA GLN A 422 71.66 49.18 15.46
C GLN A 422 71.20 48.02 16.39
N ALA A 423 71.49 46.79 15.95
CA ALA A 423 71.94 45.52 16.62
C ALA A 423 71.44 44.99 18.02
N THR A 424 70.77 43.81 17.94
CA THR A 424 70.86 42.50 18.70
C THR A 424 71.91 42.24 19.81
N PRO A 425 71.81 41.19 20.72
CA PRO A 425 71.01 39.94 20.62
C PRO A 425 70.34 39.31 21.90
N ALA A 426 69.40 38.36 21.68
CA ALA A 426 69.05 37.08 22.38
C ALA A 426 69.09 36.89 23.94
N PRO A 427 68.38 35.91 24.57
CA PRO A 427 67.63 34.76 24.01
C PRO A 427 66.14 34.62 24.48
N ALA A 428 65.48 33.50 24.15
CA ALA A 428 64.04 33.23 24.32
C ALA A 428 63.66 32.51 25.65
N PRO A 429 62.36 32.39 26.01
CA PRO A 429 61.55 31.25 25.52
C PRO A 429 60.03 31.49 25.34
N ARG A 430 59.33 30.43 24.89
CA ARG A 430 57.85 30.18 24.87
C ARG A 430 56.99 31.04 23.91
N LYS A 431 56.49 30.40 22.85
CA LYS A 431 55.42 30.92 21.97
C LYS A 431 54.04 30.59 22.56
N HIS A 432 53.23 31.61 22.86
CA HIS A 432 51.77 31.45 22.89
C HIS A 432 51.21 31.68 21.48
N TYR A 433 50.34 30.78 21.01
CA TYR A 433 49.46 31.09 19.88
C TYR A 433 48.34 32.02 20.37
N ARG A 434 48.19 33.19 19.74
CA ARG A 434 47.00 34.05 19.91
C ARG A 434 46.64 34.69 18.57
N ASN A 435 45.34 34.90 18.39
CA ASN A 435 44.63 35.13 17.13
C ASN A 435 45.32 36.08 16.12
N ARG A 436 45.46 35.62 14.87
CA ARG A 436 45.75 36.45 13.71
C ARG A 436 44.43 36.89 13.07
N GLU A 437 43.85 37.95 13.62
CA GLU A 437 42.73 38.63 12.95
C GLU A 437 43.20 39.18 11.58
N HIS A 438 42.32 39.11 10.59
CA HIS A 438 42.70 39.38 9.21
C HIS A 438 42.56 40.85 8.85
N PHE A 439 43.54 41.35 8.10
CA PHE A 439 43.52 42.67 7.47
C PHE A 439 42.28 42.80 6.58
N ALA A 440 41.32 43.63 6.98
CA ALA A 440 40.12 43.89 6.19
C ALA A 440 40.45 44.87 5.06
N THR A 441 40.78 44.34 3.88
CA THR A 441 41.00 45.16 2.68
C THR A 441 39.75 45.96 2.35
N ILE A 442 39.80 47.29 2.51
CA ILE A 442 38.69 48.20 2.23
C ILE A 442 38.35 48.10 0.72
N ARG A 443 37.21 47.47 0.42
CA ARG A 443 36.66 47.41 -0.93
C ARG A 443 35.95 48.72 -1.24
N THR A 444 36.12 49.24 -2.46
CA THR A 444 35.42 50.44 -2.94
C THR A 444 33.92 50.28 -2.77
N ALA A 445 33.20 51.32 -2.31
CA ALA A 445 31.75 51.28 -2.10
C ALA A 445 30.98 50.77 -3.33
N SER A 446 31.39 51.16 -4.54
CA SER A 446 30.82 50.68 -5.82
C SER A 446 30.94 49.16 -6.04
N LEU A 447 31.87 48.47 -5.38
CA LEU A 447 31.95 47.01 -5.40
C LEU A 447 30.90 46.44 -4.45
N VAL A 448 30.84 46.95 -3.22
CA VAL A 448 29.86 46.53 -2.20
C VAL A 448 28.43 46.75 -2.66
N THR A 449 28.09 47.87 -3.32
CA THR A 449 26.74 48.09 -3.87
C THR A 449 26.40 47.10 -4.99
N ARG A 450 27.40 46.63 -5.75
CA ARG A 450 27.21 45.61 -6.78
C ARG A 450 27.03 44.22 -6.17
N GLU A 451 27.95 43.82 -5.28
CA GLU A 451 27.87 42.55 -4.54
C GLU A 451 26.53 42.46 -3.78
N MET A 452 26.05 43.57 -3.21
CA MET A 452 24.75 43.64 -2.55
C MET A 452 23.57 43.50 -3.52
N GLN A 453 23.56 44.21 -4.65
CA GLN A 453 22.50 44.06 -5.67
C GLN A 453 22.49 42.67 -6.33
N GLU A 454 23.65 42.05 -6.52
CA GLU A 454 23.79 40.68 -7.04
C GLU A 454 23.27 39.67 -5.99
N HIS A 455 23.67 39.82 -4.72
CA HIS A 455 23.17 38.99 -3.61
C HIS A 455 21.67 39.17 -3.36
N GLU A 456 21.12 40.36 -3.56
CA GLU A 456 19.68 40.69 -3.43
C GLU A 456 18.85 39.97 -4.51
N GLN A 457 19.26 40.04 -5.78
CA GLN A 457 18.60 39.33 -6.89
C GLN A 457 18.71 37.80 -6.74
N ASP A 458 19.85 37.31 -6.29
CA ASP A 458 20.09 35.89 -6.02
C ASP A 458 19.37 35.41 -4.73
N SER A 459 19.01 36.34 -3.84
CA SER A 459 18.11 36.12 -2.70
C SER A 459 16.64 36.06 -3.14
N GLU A 460 16.16 36.97 -4.00
CA GLU A 460 14.80 36.90 -4.59
C GLU A 460 14.55 35.52 -5.22
N LEU A 461 15.50 35.04 -6.04
CA LEU A 461 15.41 33.74 -6.72
C LEU A 461 15.38 32.58 -5.71
N ARG A 462 16.22 32.63 -4.66
CA ARG A 462 16.20 31.65 -3.57
C ARG A 462 14.88 31.67 -2.81
N GLU A 463 14.30 32.84 -2.55
CA GLU A 463 13.03 32.97 -1.86
C GLU A 463 11.86 32.44 -2.70
N GLN A 464 11.78 32.75 -3.99
CA GLN A 464 10.75 32.20 -4.88
C GLN A 464 10.82 30.67 -4.98
N MET A 465 12.03 30.12 -5.12
CA MET A 465 12.22 28.67 -5.12
C MET A 465 11.93 28.03 -3.75
N SER A 466 12.12 28.76 -2.65
CA SER A 466 11.71 28.34 -1.30
C SER A 466 10.18 28.36 -1.15
N GLY A 467 9.51 29.40 -1.65
CA GLY A 467 8.06 29.55 -1.68
C GLY A 467 7.36 28.45 -2.48
N TYR A 468 7.83 28.16 -3.70
CA TYR A 468 7.32 27.05 -4.50
C TYR A 468 7.53 25.69 -3.81
N LYS A 469 8.71 25.46 -3.21
CA LYS A 469 8.97 24.24 -2.40
C LYS A 469 8.04 24.14 -1.18
N ARG A 470 7.72 25.26 -0.52
CA ARG A 470 6.76 25.34 0.59
C ARG A 470 5.34 24.99 0.12
N MET A 471 4.89 25.57 -0.99
CA MET A 471 3.60 25.27 -1.64
C MET A 471 3.49 23.78 -2.01
N ARG A 472 4.50 23.19 -2.68
CA ARG A 472 4.49 21.76 -3.04
C ARG A 472 4.41 20.85 -1.80
N ARG A 473 5.12 21.17 -0.72
CA ARG A 473 5.00 20.46 0.58
C ARG A 473 3.60 20.61 1.19
N GLN A 474 2.98 21.78 1.08
CA GLN A 474 1.60 22.03 1.54
C GLN A 474 0.57 21.26 0.71
N HIS A 475 0.72 21.19 -0.62
CA HIS A 475 -0.12 20.37 -1.50
C HIS A 475 -0.05 18.88 -1.12
N GLN A 476 1.16 18.36 -0.89
CA GLN A 476 1.37 16.98 -0.44
C GLN A 476 0.75 16.71 0.94
N LYS A 477 0.93 17.64 1.90
CA LYS A 477 0.30 17.56 3.23
C LYS A 477 -1.23 17.62 3.16
N HIS A 478 -1.79 18.41 2.24
CA HIS A 478 -3.23 18.50 2.03
C HIS A 478 -3.81 17.18 1.49
N LEU A 479 -3.21 16.59 0.44
CA LEU A 479 -3.64 15.30 -0.09
C LEU A 479 -3.53 14.18 0.95
N MET A 480 -2.39 14.07 1.63
CA MET A 480 -2.21 13.06 2.69
C MET A 480 -3.19 13.27 3.87
N GLY A 481 -3.52 14.51 4.20
CA GLY A 481 -4.53 14.84 5.21
C GLY A 481 -5.96 14.48 4.77
N LEU A 482 -6.28 14.66 3.49
CA LEU A 482 -7.57 14.28 2.90
C LEU A 482 -7.70 12.75 2.81
N GLU A 483 -6.71 12.06 2.25
CA GLU A 483 -6.69 10.59 2.12
C GLU A 483 -6.81 9.91 3.50
N ASN A 484 -6.16 10.44 4.55
CA ASN A 484 -6.34 9.93 5.92
C ASN A 484 -7.74 10.20 6.51
N LYS A 485 -8.38 11.35 6.22
CA LYS A 485 -9.75 11.64 6.67
C LYS A 485 -10.77 10.69 6.03
N LEU A 486 -10.70 10.52 4.71
CA LEU A 486 -11.60 9.63 3.96
C LEU A 486 -11.40 8.17 4.41
N LYS A 487 -10.16 7.75 4.65
CA LYS A 487 -9.83 6.44 5.23
C LYS A 487 -10.43 6.22 6.62
N ALA A 488 -10.47 7.25 7.46
CA ALA A 488 -11.12 7.18 8.77
C ALA A 488 -12.66 7.11 8.65
N GLU A 489 -13.27 7.89 7.75
CA GLU A 489 -14.71 7.83 7.44
C GLU A 489 -15.10 6.44 6.91
N MET A 490 -14.27 5.82 6.08
CA MET A 490 -14.46 4.45 5.57
C MET A 490 -14.32 3.38 6.66
N ASP A 491 -13.27 3.44 7.50
CA ASP A 491 -13.10 2.51 8.62
C ASP A 491 -14.26 2.68 9.65
N GLU A 492 -14.77 3.90 9.89
CA GLU A 492 -15.96 4.15 10.73
C GLU A 492 -17.25 3.62 10.09
N HIS A 493 -17.48 3.88 8.80
CA HIS A 493 -18.64 3.39 8.06
C HIS A 493 -18.71 1.87 8.11
N ARG A 494 -17.57 1.19 7.93
CA ARG A 494 -17.47 -0.27 8.05
C ARG A 494 -17.87 -0.76 9.44
N MET A 495 -17.32 -0.18 10.51
CA MET A 495 -17.69 -0.54 11.88
C MET A 495 -19.19 -0.32 12.17
N ARG A 496 -19.82 0.67 11.53
CA ARG A 496 -21.26 0.93 11.63
C ARG A 496 -22.10 -0.19 10.99
N LEU A 497 -21.73 -0.64 9.79
CA LEU A 497 -22.39 -1.75 9.09
C LEU A 497 -22.18 -3.08 9.81
N ASP A 498 -20.95 -3.38 10.23
CA ASP A 498 -20.60 -4.60 10.98
C ASP A 498 -21.43 -4.70 12.28
N LYS A 499 -21.63 -3.56 12.98
CA LYS A 499 -22.47 -3.47 14.19
C LYS A 499 -23.96 -3.65 13.91
N GLU A 500 -24.47 -3.16 12.77
CA GLU A 500 -25.86 -3.40 12.37
C GLU A 500 -26.10 -4.89 12.07
N LEU A 501 -25.20 -5.51 11.31
CA LEU A 501 -25.20 -6.95 11.00
C LEU A 501 -25.25 -7.81 12.27
N GLU A 502 -24.35 -7.54 13.22
CA GLU A 502 -24.28 -8.31 14.47
C GLU A 502 -25.51 -8.09 15.35
N SER A 503 -26.05 -6.87 15.38
CA SER A 503 -27.31 -6.58 16.10
C SER A 503 -28.49 -7.35 15.51
N GLN A 504 -28.61 -7.46 14.18
CA GLN A 504 -29.70 -8.22 13.57
C GLN A 504 -29.53 -9.73 13.75
N ARG A 505 -28.30 -10.26 13.71
CA ARG A 505 -28.02 -11.67 14.03
C ARG A 505 -28.40 -12.03 15.46
N SER A 506 -28.11 -11.15 16.43
CA SER A 506 -28.58 -11.29 17.80
C SER A 506 -30.11 -11.32 17.89
N ASN A 507 -30.80 -10.38 17.20
CA ASN A 507 -32.25 -10.33 17.15
C ASN A 507 -32.85 -11.62 16.56
N PHE A 508 -32.36 -12.09 15.40
CA PHE A 508 -32.83 -13.30 14.75
C PHE A 508 -32.63 -14.55 15.62
N THR A 509 -31.50 -14.65 16.31
CA THR A 509 -31.21 -15.73 17.27
C THR A 509 -32.23 -15.74 18.42
N GLN A 510 -32.50 -14.57 19.02
CA GLN A 510 -33.49 -14.45 20.09
C GLN A 510 -34.92 -14.74 19.61
N GLU A 511 -35.30 -14.34 18.40
CA GLU A 511 -36.60 -14.68 17.82
C GLU A 511 -36.76 -16.19 17.60
N MET A 512 -35.73 -16.85 17.07
CA MET A 512 -35.76 -18.30 16.83
C MET A 512 -35.80 -19.09 18.14
N GLU A 513 -35.05 -18.66 19.17
CA GLU A 513 -35.12 -19.26 20.50
C GLU A 513 -36.52 -19.12 21.13
N LYS A 514 -37.18 -17.96 20.97
CA LYS A 514 -38.57 -17.73 21.40
C LYS A 514 -39.55 -18.63 20.64
N LEU A 515 -39.34 -18.84 19.34
CA LEU A 515 -40.16 -19.73 18.51
C LEU A 515 -40.04 -21.20 18.95
N LEU A 516 -38.81 -21.69 19.16
CA LEU A 516 -38.56 -23.05 19.63
C LEU A 516 -39.15 -23.30 21.03
N LYS A 517 -39.06 -22.32 21.94
CA LYS A 517 -39.72 -22.39 23.26
C LYS A 517 -41.26 -22.44 23.15
N LYS A 518 -41.86 -21.66 22.24
CA LYS A 518 -43.31 -21.72 21.91
C LYS A 518 -43.69 -23.12 21.38
N HIS A 519 -42.89 -23.69 20.48
CA HIS A 519 -43.13 -25.03 19.90
C HIS A 519 -43.06 -26.13 20.95
N GLN A 520 -42.04 -26.13 21.81
CA GLN A 520 -41.93 -27.11 22.89
C GLN A 520 -43.10 -27.01 23.88
N ALA A 521 -43.48 -25.79 24.27
CA ALA A 521 -44.63 -25.57 25.16
C ALA A 521 -45.97 -26.06 24.55
N ALA A 522 -46.14 -25.96 23.23
CA ALA A 522 -47.29 -26.51 22.52
C ALA A 522 -47.31 -28.05 22.57
N LEU A 523 -46.20 -28.71 22.21
CA LEU A 523 -46.10 -30.18 22.25
C LEU A 523 -46.31 -30.74 23.66
N GLU A 524 -45.79 -30.07 24.69
CA GLU A 524 -46.04 -30.45 26.09
C GLU A 524 -47.51 -30.29 26.50
N LYS A 525 -48.19 -29.22 26.06
CA LYS A 525 -49.61 -28.98 26.34
C LYS A 525 -50.48 -30.04 25.66
N ASP A 526 -50.18 -30.37 24.42
CA ASP A 526 -50.94 -31.36 23.65
C ASP A 526 -50.74 -32.76 24.24
N LEU A 527 -49.52 -33.14 24.61
CA LEU A 527 -49.24 -34.38 25.34
C LEU A 527 -50.02 -34.48 26.67
N LYS A 528 -50.10 -33.38 27.44
CA LYS A 528 -50.91 -33.33 28.68
C LYS A 528 -52.42 -33.47 28.39
N THR A 529 -52.89 -32.92 27.27
CA THR A 529 -54.28 -32.99 26.82
C THR A 529 -54.65 -34.42 26.38
N PHE A 530 -53.86 -35.01 25.49
CA PHE A 530 -54.04 -36.38 25.00
C PHE A 530 -54.06 -37.43 26.13
N ASN A 531 -53.16 -37.30 27.12
CA ASN A 531 -53.13 -38.18 28.31
C ASN A 531 -54.37 -38.04 29.20
N ASN A 532 -55.03 -36.89 29.21
CA ASN A 532 -56.29 -36.69 29.94
C ASN A 532 -57.48 -37.23 29.16
N ASP A 533 -57.48 -37.10 27.83
CA ASP A 533 -58.57 -37.59 26.99
C ASP A 533 -58.54 -39.11 26.82
N GLU A 534 -57.37 -39.76 26.83
CA GLU A 534 -57.26 -41.23 26.94
C GLU A 534 -57.97 -41.75 28.21
N LYS A 535 -57.73 -41.09 29.36
CA LYS A 535 -58.36 -41.48 30.64
C LYS A 535 -59.87 -41.32 30.61
N LYS A 536 -60.38 -40.21 30.05
CA LYS A 536 -61.83 -40.00 29.86
C LYS A 536 -62.43 -41.07 28.96
N PHE A 537 -61.75 -41.41 27.85
CA PHE A 537 -62.21 -42.42 26.89
C PHE A 537 -62.27 -43.82 27.51
N GLN A 538 -61.22 -44.23 28.24
CA GLN A 538 -61.20 -45.47 29.01
C GLN A 538 -62.32 -45.51 30.06
N GLN A 539 -62.49 -44.42 30.83
CA GLN A 539 -63.53 -44.34 31.86
C GLN A 539 -64.95 -44.41 31.26
N HIS A 540 -65.18 -43.79 30.09
CA HIS A 540 -66.46 -43.87 29.38
C HIS A 540 -66.79 -45.31 28.97
N ILE A 541 -65.85 -46.02 28.35
CA ILE A 541 -66.02 -47.43 27.97
C ILE A 541 -66.26 -48.30 29.21
N GLN A 542 -65.50 -48.11 30.29
CA GLN A 542 -65.71 -48.86 31.54
C GLN A 542 -67.08 -48.61 32.19
N VAL A 543 -67.61 -47.38 32.12
CA VAL A 543 -68.96 -47.05 32.61
C VAL A 543 -70.03 -47.72 31.74
N GLN A 544 -69.87 -47.73 30.42
CA GLN A 544 -70.77 -48.48 29.52
C GLN A 544 -70.72 -49.98 29.82
N GLN A 545 -69.53 -50.58 29.90
CA GLN A 545 -69.34 -52.00 30.16
C GLN A 545 -69.94 -52.43 31.50
N LYS A 546 -69.80 -51.60 32.55
CA LYS A 546 -70.44 -51.83 33.85
C LYS A 546 -71.97 -51.80 33.77
N LYS A 547 -72.54 -50.91 32.94
CA LYS A 547 -74.00 -50.84 32.71
C LYS A 547 -74.51 -52.07 31.95
N GLU A 548 -73.79 -52.50 30.92
CA GLU A 548 -74.07 -53.73 30.16
C GLU A 548 -74.02 -54.97 31.07
N LEU A 549 -72.95 -55.14 31.85
CA LEU A 549 -72.78 -56.25 32.79
C LEU A 549 -73.89 -56.27 33.85
N SER A 550 -74.29 -55.11 34.38
CA SER A 550 -75.39 -55.01 35.35
C SER A 550 -76.72 -55.47 34.72
N SER A 551 -77.01 -55.04 33.49
CA SER A 551 -78.21 -55.42 32.75
C SER A 551 -78.22 -56.93 32.39
N PHE A 552 -77.05 -57.46 32.01
CA PHE A 552 -76.86 -58.88 31.72
C PHE A 552 -77.10 -59.77 32.95
N LEU A 553 -76.52 -59.43 34.10
CA LEU A 553 -76.74 -60.12 35.38
C LEU A 553 -78.21 -60.05 35.84
N GLU A 554 -78.90 -58.95 35.55
CA GLU A 554 -80.35 -58.83 35.81
C GLU A 554 -81.21 -59.62 34.82
N SER A 555 -80.72 -59.86 33.59
CA SER A 555 -81.33 -60.80 32.65
C SER A 555 -81.14 -62.25 33.11
N GLN A 556 -79.90 -62.66 33.42
CA GLN A 556 -79.60 -64.00 33.95
C GLN A 556 -80.41 -64.33 35.20
N LYS A 557 -80.63 -63.37 36.13
CA LYS A 557 -81.46 -63.59 37.32
C LYS A 557 -82.94 -63.87 36.98
N ARG A 558 -83.50 -63.20 35.98
CA ARG A 558 -84.87 -63.44 35.49
C ARG A 558 -84.99 -64.78 34.78
N GLU A 559 -84.03 -65.09 33.90
CA GLU A 559 -83.99 -66.35 33.16
C GLU A 559 -83.76 -67.56 34.08
N TYR A 560 -82.84 -67.45 35.06
CA TYR A 560 -82.65 -68.45 36.12
C TYR A 560 -83.93 -68.70 36.90
N LYS A 561 -84.70 -67.65 37.23
CA LYS A 561 -85.98 -67.81 37.93
C LYS A 561 -86.97 -68.60 37.07
N LEU A 562 -87.17 -68.20 35.81
CA LEU A 562 -88.08 -68.86 34.88
C LEU A 562 -87.69 -70.33 34.65
N ARG A 563 -86.40 -70.60 34.41
CA ARG A 563 -85.90 -71.96 34.12
C ARG A 563 -85.89 -72.87 35.36
N LYS A 564 -85.73 -72.29 36.56
CA LYS A 564 -85.95 -72.95 37.86
C LYS A 564 -87.43 -73.22 38.14
N GLU A 565 -88.35 -72.50 37.52
CA GLU A 565 -89.79 -72.77 37.59
C GLU A 565 -90.16 -73.90 36.60
N GLN A 566 -89.68 -73.85 35.35
CA GLN A 566 -89.77 -74.94 34.37
C GLN A 566 -89.21 -76.28 34.90
N LEU A 567 -88.01 -76.29 35.50
CA LEU A 567 -87.40 -77.50 36.08
C LEU A 567 -88.16 -78.09 37.28
N LYS A 568 -89.13 -77.38 37.87
CA LYS A 568 -90.06 -77.95 38.86
C LYS A 568 -91.28 -78.57 38.19
N GLU A 569 -91.72 -77.97 37.09
CA GLU A 569 -92.88 -78.37 36.30
C GLU A 569 -92.59 -79.71 35.60
N GLU A 570 -91.47 -79.82 34.88
CA GLU A 570 -90.94 -81.06 34.29
C GLU A 570 -90.78 -82.20 35.34
N LEU A 571 -90.40 -81.84 36.58
CA LEU A 571 -90.22 -82.81 37.67
C LEU A 571 -91.55 -83.30 38.27
N SER A 572 -92.65 -82.57 38.02
CA SER A 572 -94.00 -82.86 38.52
C SER A 572 -94.77 -83.84 37.62
N GLU A 573 -94.54 -83.80 36.30
CA GLU A 573 -95.12 -84.75 35.34
C GLU A 573 -94.57 -86.17 35.54
N ASN A 574 -93.31 -86.29 35.97
CA ASN A 574 -92.58 -87.55 36.03
C ASN A 574 -92.88 -88.35 37.33
N GLN A 575 -93.97 -89.11 37.37
CA GLN A 575 -94.48 -89.70 38.63
C GLN A 575 -93.71 -90.91 39.19
N SER A 576 -92.78 -91.53 38.44
CA SER A 576 -92.18 -92.83 38.78
C SER A 576 -90.75 -92.80 39.37
N THR A 577 -90.11 -91.64 39.49
CA THR A 577 -88.68 -91.54 39.89
C THR A 577 -88.45 -91.35 41.40
N PRO A 578 -87.47 -92.05 42.02
CA PRO A 578 -87.14 -91.93 43.45
C PRO A 578 -86.78 -90.53 43.95
N LYS A 579 -87.16 -90.19 45.19
CA LYS A 579 -86.90 -88.86 45.80
C LYS A 579 -85.42 -88.47 45.84
N LYS A 580 -84.50 -89.41 46.13
CA LYS A 580 -83.05 -89.14 46.21
C LYS A 580 -82.48 -88.74 44.84
N GLU A 581 -82.80 -89.53 43.82
CA GLU A 581 -82.40 -89.28 42.43
C GLU A 581 -82.99 -87.97 41.89
N LYS A 582 -84.27 -87.67 42.18
CA LYS A 582 -84.87 -86.37 41.84
C LYS A 582 -84.13 -85.18 42.46
N GLN A 583 -83.65 -85.32 43.69
CA GLN A 583 -82.90 -84.26 44.38
C GLN A 583 -81.47 -84.12 43.87
N GLU A 584 -80.80 -85.23 43.55
CA GLU A 584 -79.47 -85.21 42.90
C GLU A 584 -79.55 -84.65 41.47
N TRP A 585 -80.58 -85.01 40.70
CA TRP A 585 -80.85 -84.45 39.36
C TRP A 585 -81.13 -82.94 39.42
N LEU A 586 -81.97 -82.48 40.35
CA LEU A 586 -82.21 -81.04 40.57
C LEU A 586 -80.92 -80.30 40.96
N SER A 587 -80.09 -80.90 41.81
CA SER A 587 -78.81 -80.31 42.20
C SER A 587 -77.88 -80.19 41.00
N LYS A 588 -77.78 -81.24 40.18
CA LYS A 588 -76.93 -81.28 39.00
C LYS A 588 -77.42 -80.35 37.88
N GLN A 589 -78.73 -80.21 37.67
CA GLN A 589 -79.27 -79.24 36.71
C GLN A 589 -79.07 -77.80 37.18
N LYS A 590 -79.23 -77.54 38.48
CA LYS A 590 -78.90 -76.23 39.06
C LYS A 590 -77.41 -75.91 38.90
N GLU A 591 -76.53 -76.88 39.15
CA GLU A 591 -75.08 -76.75 38.95
C GLU A 591 -74.72 -76.50 37.48
N ASN A 592 -75.28 -77.26 36.53
CA ASN A 592 -75.12 -77.04 35.10
C ASN A 592 -75.53 -75.61 34.68
N ILE A 593 -76.68 -75.12 35.16
CA ILE A 593 -77.15 -73.75 34.87
C ILE A 593 -76.21 -72.72 35.49
N GLN A 594 -75.74 -72.93 36.72
CA GLN A 594 -74.79 -72.01 37.36
C GLN A 594 -73.43 -72.00 36.65
N HIS A 595 -72.95 -73.15 36.13
CA HIS A 595 -71.76 -73.23 35.30
C HIS A 595 -71.93 -72.47 33.98
N PHE A 596 -73.03 -72.71 33.25
CA PHE A 596 -73.34 -72.02 31.99
C PHE A 596 -73.48 -70.50 32.19
N GLN A 597 -74.06 -70.07 33.31
CA GLN A 597 -74.17 -68.64 33.65
C GLN A 597 -72.81 -68.01 33.98
N ALA A 598 -71.93 -68.70 34.70
CA ALA A 598 -70.57 -68.24 34.96
C ALA A 598 -69.70 -68.23 33.68
N GLU A 599 -69.91 -69.20 32.77
CA GLU A 599 -69.23 -69.27 31.49
C GLU A 599 -69.64 -68.11 30.56
N GLU A 600 -70.94 -67.79 30.45
CA GLU A 600 -71.40 -66.65 29.66
C GLU A 600 -71.07 -65.28 30.29
N GLU A 601 -71.03 -65.18 31.63
CA GLU A 601 -70.47 -63.98 32.28
C GLU A 601 -68.97 -63.82 31.97
N ALA A 602 -68.19 -64.91 32.04
CA ALA A 602 -66.78 -64.90 31.67
C ALA A 602 -66.56 -64.60 30.17
N ASN A 603 -67.46 -65.05 29.28
CA ASN A 603 -67.44 -64.71 27.86
C ASN A 603 -67.77 -63.23 27.61
N LEU A 604 -68.76 -62.66 28.32
CA LEU A 604 -69.06 -61.23 28.25
C LEU A 604 -67.87 -60.38 28.72
N LEU A 605 -67.30 -60.70 29.88
CA LEU A 605 -66.11 -60.01 30.43
C LEU A 605 -64.89 -60.13 29.50
N ARG A 606 -64.72 -61.27 28.81
CA ARG A 606 -63.67 -61.48 27.81
C ARG A 606 -63.87 -60.61 26.57
N ARG A 607 -65.11 -60.54 26.04
CA ARG A 607 -65.49 -59.66 24.92
C ARG A 607 -65.32 -58.18 25.27
N GLN A 608 -65.75 -57.76 26.46
CA GLN A 608 -65.59 -56.39 26.96
C GLN A 608 -64.12 -56.00 27.11
N ARG A 609 -63.27 -56.88 27.65
CA ARG A 609 -61.81 -56.66 27.69
C ARG A 609 -61.22 -56.45 26.29
N GLN A 610 -61.49 -57.37 25.37
CA GLN A 610 -61.00 -57.29 23.98
C GLN A 610 -61.45 -56.01 23.27
N TYR A 611 -62.71 -55.57 23.49
CA TYR A 611 -63.23 -54.32 22.94
C TYR A 611 -62.51 -53.09 23.51
N LEU A 612 -62.32 -53.04 24.84
CA LEU A 612 -61.61 -51.93 25.49
C LEU A 612 -60.15 -51.83 25.00
N GLU A 613 -59.45 -52.96 24.89
CA GLU A 613 -58.06 -53.01 24.43
C GLU A 613 -57.92 -52.58 22.95
N LEU A 614 -58.84 -53.03 22.08
CA LEU A 614 -58.91 -52.62 20.67
C LEU A 614 -59.21 -51.13 20.51
N GLU A 615 -60.22 -50.60 21.18
CA GLU A 615 -60.57 -49.18 21.08
C GLU A 615 -59.49 -48.28 21.71
N CYS A 616 -58.81 -48.73 22.77
CA CYS A 616 -57.63 -48.03 23.28
C CYS A 616 -56.50 -47.97 22.24
N ARG A 617 -56.25 -49.04 21.47
CA ARG A 617 -55.28 -49.02 20.37
C ARG A 617 -55.72 -48.11 19.22
N ARG A 618 -57.00 -48.15 18.81
CA ARG A 618 -57.58 -47.22 17.82
C ARG A 618 -57.51 -45.75 18.26
N PHE A 619 -57.73 -45.47 19.54
CA PHE A 619 -57.55 -44.12 20.11
C PHE A 619 -56.08 -43.69 20.03
N LYS A 620 -55.15 -44.51 20.50
CA LYS A 620 -53.70 -44.22 20.46
C LYS A 620 -53.18 -43.99 19.04
N ARG A 621 -53.64 -44.77 18.05
CA ARG A 621 -53.28 -44.57 16.64
C ARG A 621 -53.74 -43.21 16.10
N ARG A 622 -54.96 -42.77 16.45
CA ARG A 622 -55.48 -41.44 16.10
C ARG A 622 -54.69 -40.30 16.76
N ILE A 623 -54.34 -40.45 18.04
CA ILE A 623 -53.52 -39.48 18.79
C ILE A 623 -52.11 -39.36 18.16
N LEU A 624 -51.49 -40.47 17.78
CA LEU A 624 -50.17 -40.49 17.13
C LEU A 624 -50.18 -39.68 15.81
N ILE A 625 -51.17 -39.92 14.95
CA ILE A 625 -51.32 -39.20 13.67
C ILE A 625 -51.63 -37.71 13.91
N ALA A 626 -52.47 -37.38 14.89
CA ALA A 626 -52.75 -35.98 15.25
C ALA A 626 -51.48 -35.24 15.72
N ARG A 627 -50.67 -35.88 16.57
CA ARG A 627 -49.35 -35.36 16.99
C ARG A 627 -48.40 -35.20 15.79
N HIS A 628 -48.37 -36.16 14.87
CA HIS A 628 -47.52 -36.09 13.67
C HIS A 628 -47.87 -34.90 12.78
N ASN A 629 -49.16 -34.57 12.63
CA ASN A 629 -49.60 -33.37 11.90
C ASN A 629 -49.11 -32.08 12.59
N VAL A 630 -49.26 -31.97 13.92
CA VAL A 630 -48.76 -30.82 14.68
C VAL A 630 -47.24 -30.68 14.54
N GLU A 631 -46.48 -31.78 14.62
CA GLU A 631 -45.03 -31.77 14.40
C GLU A 631 -44.64 -31.31 12.98
N GLN A 632 -45.45 -31.61 11.95
CA GLN A 632 -45.23 -31.08 10.59
C GLN A 632 -45.49 -29.57 10.51
N ASP A 633 -46.57 -29.06 11.11
CA ASP A 633 -46.91 -27.64 11.06
C ASP A 633 -45.95 -26.76 11.86
N LEU A 634 -45.46 -27.24 13.01
CA LEU A 634 -44.38 -26.57 13.75
C LEU A 634 -43.08 -26.55 12.94
N ALA A 635 -42.71 -27.66 12.28
CA ALA A 635 -41.55 -27.70 11.39
C ALA A 635 -41.70 -26.76 10.17
N ARG A 636 -42.91 -26.59 9.62
CA ARG A 636 -43.21 -25.60 8.58
C ARG A 636 -43.04 -24.17 9.10
N GLU A 637 -43.51 -23.86 10.31
CA GLU A 637 -43.32 -22.54 10.93
C GLU A 637 -41.83 -22.24 11.17
N GLU A 638 -41.05 -23.20 11.69
CA GLU A 638 -39.61 -23.06 11.90
C GLU A 638 -38.86 -22.80 10.59
N LEU A 639 -39.06 -23.66 9.58
CA LEU A 639 -38.36 -23.58 8.29
C LEU A 639 -38.72 -22.30 7.52
N ASN A 640 -39.98 -21.86 7.56
CA ASN A 640 -40.39 -20.60 6.96
C ASN A 640 -39.79 -19.39 7.70
N LYS A 641 -39.70 -19.43 9.04
CA LYS A 641 -39.05 -18.36 9.80
C LYS A 641 -37.55 -18.27 9.49
N ARG A 642 -36.84 -19.40 9.40
CA ARG A 642 -35.43 -19.46 8.96
C ARG A 642 -35.23 -18.85 7.58
N GLN A 643 -36.11 -19.17 6.62
CA GLN A 643 -36.09 -18.57 5.27
C GLN A 643 -36.16 -17.04 5.35
N THR A 644 -37.20 -16.50 6.00
CA THR A 644 -37.36 -15.03 6.10
C THR A 644 -36.20 -14.33 6.82
N GLN A 645 -35.55 -14.97 7.78
CA GLN A 645 -34.36 -14.41 8.45
C GLN A 645 -33.14 -14.39 7.51
N LYS A 646 -32.97 -15.41 6.65
CA LYS A 646 -31.92 -15.43 5.63
C LYS A 646 -32.16 -14.43 4.51
N ASP A 647 -33.39 -14.33 4.02
CA ASP A 647 -33.78 -13.34 3.00
C ASP A 647 -33.47 -11.90 3.49
N LEU A 648 -33.74 -11.61 4.77
CA LEU A 648 -33.44 -10.32 5.40
C LEU A 648 -31.94 -10.09 5.63
N GLU A 649 -31.16 -11.12 6.00
CA GLU A 649 -29.69 -11.02 6.09
C GLU A 649 -29.08 -10.71 4.72
N HIS A 650 -29.51 -11.41 3.66
CA HIS A 650 -29.02 -11.21 2.30
C HIS A 650 -29.42 -9.83 1.74
N ALA A 651 -30.66 -9.39 1.94
CA ALA A 651 -31.11 -8.05 1.55
C ALA A 651 -30.39 -6.92 2.32
N MET A 652 -29.98 -7.15 3.57
CA MET A 652 -29.13 -6.22 4.31
C MET A 652 -27.70 -6.17 3.75
N LEU A 653 -27.10 -7.33 3.45
CA LEU A 653 -25.76 -7.40 2.85
C LEU A 653 -25.66 -6.70 1.49
N LEU A 654 -26.72 -6.76 0.66
CA LEU A 654 -26.78 -6.02 -0.60
C LEU A 654 -26.82 -4.50 -0.38
N ARG A 655 -27.69 -3.99 0.52
CA ARG A 655 -27.73 -2.56 0.87
C ARG A 655 -26.42 -2.07 1.50
N HIS A 656 -25.75 -2.93 2.29
CA HIS A 656 -24.42 -2.67 2.86
C HIS A 656 -23.35 -2.56 1.77
N HIS A 657 -23.42 -3.41 0.73
CA HIS A 657 -22.55 -3.30 -0.44
C HIS A 657 -22.79 -1.98 -1.19
N GLU A 658 -24.04 -1.62 -1.48
CA GLU A 658 -24.42 -0.41 -2.22
C GLU A 658 -23.97 0.86 -1.47
N SER A 659 -24.23 0.92 -0.17
CA SER A 659 -23.82 2.03 0.70
C SER A 659 -22.29 2.18 0.79
N MET A 660 -21.55 1.06 0.83
CA MET A 660 -20.08 1.07 0.75
C MET A 660 -19.57 1.53 -0.62
N GLN A 661 -20.18 1.05 -1.71
CA GLN A 661 -19.88 1.44 -3.08
C GLN A 661 -20.03 2.95 -3.29
N GLU A 662 -21.15 3.54 -2.86
CA GLU A 662 -21.36 4.99 -2.96
C GLU A 662 -20.26 5.78 -2.23
N LEU A 663 -19.84 5.31 -1.05
CA LEU A 663 -18.79 5.94 -0.27
C LEU A 663 -17.43 5.86 -0.99
N GLU A 664 -17.07 4.69 -1.53
CA GLU A 664 -15.83 4.50 -2.29
C GLU A 664 -15.77 5.42 -3.54
N PHE A 665 -16.85 5.54 -4.30
CA PHE A 665 -16.92 6.45 -5.45
C PHE A 665 -16.88 7.94 -5.03
N ARG A 666 -17.56 8.31 -3.94
CA ARG A 666 -17.55 9.66 -3.37
C ARG A 666 -16.15 10.06 -2.88
N HIS A 667 -15.43 9.14 -2.25
CA HIS A 667 -14.05 9.31 -1.80
C HIS A 667 -13.09 9.48 -2.98
N LEU A 668 -13.19 8.61 -4.00
CA LEU A 668 -12.37 8.72 -5.21
C LEU A 668 -12.60 10.08 -5.90
N GLY A 669 -13.86 10.45 -6.16
CA GLY A 669 -14.19 11.74 -6.78
C GLY A 669 -13.69 12.96 -5.98
N THR A 670 -13.69 12.88 -4.65
CA THR A 670 -13.17 13.94 -3.77
C THR A 670 -11.65 14.06 -3.89
N ILE A 671 -10.92 12.94 -3.91
CA ILE A 671 -9.46 12.91 -4.11
C ILE A 671 -9.09 13.43 -5.50
N GLN A 672 -9.77 12.98 -6.56
CA GLN A 672 -9.52 13.40 -7.94
C GLN A 672 -9.77 14.89 -8.13
N LYS A 673 -10.84 15.45 -7.53
CA LYS A 673 -11.10 16.89 -7.52
C LYS A 673 -9.98 17.67 -6.82
N ALA A 674 -9.54 17.23 -5.64
CA ALA A 674 -8.46 17.89 -4.91
C ALA A 674 -7.12 17.84 -5.66
N ARG A 675 -6.77 16.71 -6.28
CA ARG A 675 -5.58 16.57 -7.14
C ARG A 675 -5.63 17.56 -8.31
N ALA A 676 -6.75 17.61 -9.04
CA ALA A 676 -6.92 18.53 -10.17
C ALA A 676 -6.84 20.02 -9.77
N GLU A 677 -7.36 20.39 -8.59
CA GLU A 677 -7.30 21.76 -8.07
C GLU A 677 -5.87 22.16 -7.66
N LEU A 678 -5.16 21.28 -6.95
CA LEU A 678 -3.76 21.51 -6.55
C LEU A 678 -2.80 21.57 -7.76
N ILE A 679 -3.07 20.80 -8.82
CA ILE A 679 -2.34 20.87 -10.09
C ILE A 679 -2.63 22.19 -10.81
N ARG A 680 -3.87 22.67 -10.83
CA ARG A 680 -4.22 23.99 -11.40
C ARG A 680 -3.46 25.12 -10.70
N THR A 681 -3.44 25.13 -9.37
CA THR A 681 -2.69 26.11 -8.56
C THR A 681 -1.18 26.01 -8.78
N GLN A 682 -0.64 24.78 -8.90
CA GLN A 682 0.76 24.57 -9.22
C GLN A 682 1.11 25.15 -10.60
N HIS A 683 0.34 24.82 -11.65
CA HIS A 683 0.57 25.30 -13.00
C HIS A 683 0.52 26.84 -13.10
N GLN A 684 -0.43 27.46 -12.38
CA GLN A 684 -0.53 28.91 -12.30
C GLN A 684 0.69 29.56 -11.64
N THR A 685 1.24 28.94 -10.60
CA THR A 685 2.44 29.44 -9.91
C THR A 685 3.70 29.29 -10.78
N GLU A 686 3.83 28.17 -11.50
CA GLU A 686 4.91 27.94 -12.46
C GLU A 686 4.89 28.96 -13.60
N LEU A 687 3.71 29.24 -14.16
CA LEU A 687 3.53 30.26 -15.20
C LEU A 687 3.90 31.66 -14.69
N THR A 688 3.46 32.03 -13.49
CA THR A 688 3.84 33.32 -12.88
C THR A 688 5.35 33.44 -12.69
N ASN A 689 6.00 32.37 -12.19
CA ASN A 689 7.45 32.34 -11.99
C ASN A 689 8.23 32.47 -13.32
N GLN A 690 7.80 31.77 -14.37
CA GLN A 690 8.43 31.87 -15.70
C GLN A 690 8.26 33.28 -16.29
N LEU A 691 7.07 33.89 -16.17
CA LEU A 691 6.83 35.25 -16.63
C LEU A 691 7.69 36.29 -15.88
N GLU A 692 8.05 36.04 -14.63
CA GLU A 692 8.95 36.91 -13.87
C GLU A 692 10.43 36.66 -14.20
N TYR A 693 10.84 35.41 -14.42
CA TYR A 693 12.16 35.06 -14.96
C TYR A 693 12.40 35.73 -16.32
N ASN A 694 11.44 35.63 -17.25
CA ASN A 694 11.50 36.33 -18.55
C ASN A 694 11.73 37.85 -18.35
N LYS A 695 11.03 38.47 -17.39
CA LYS A 695 11.22 39.89 -17.01
C LYS A 695 12.55 40.19 -16.28
N ARG A 696 13.21 39.21 -15.65
CA ARG A 696 14.59 39.37 -15.12
C ARG A 696 15.59 39.35 -16.27
N ARG A 697 15.53 38.34 -17.15
CA ARG A 697 16.41 38.19 -18.32
C ARG A 697 16.35 39.40 -19.27
N GLU A 698 15.16 39.94 -19.53
CA GLU A 698 15.04 41.20 -20.29
C GLU A 698 15.71 42.40 -19.60
N ARG A 699 15.62 42.52 -18.26
CA ARG A 699 16.26 43.61 -17.50
C ARG A 699 17.79 43.46 -17.50
N GLU A 700 18.29 42.23 -17.40
CA GLU A 700 19.73 41.92 -17.51
C GLU A 700 20.30 42.32 -18.88
N LEU A 701 19.61 41.95 -19.97
CA LEU A 701 20.06 42.31 -21.33
C LEU A 701 20.05 43.83 -21.54
N ARG A 702 18.98 44.53 -21.13
CA ARG A 702 18.91 45.99 -21.19
C ARG A 702 20.03 46.67 -20.38
N ARG A 703 20.41 46.11 -19.21
CA ARG A 703 21.56 46.58 -18.41
C ARG A 703 22.90 46.37 -19.13
N LYS A 704 23.11 45.21 -19.78
CA LYS A 704 24.29 44.92 -20.61
C LYS A 704 24.41 45.96 -21.74
N HIS A 705 23.35 46.18 -22.50
CA HIS A 705 23.33 47.13 -23.61
C HIS A 705 23.65 48.57 -23.18
N VAL A 706 23.06 49.06 -22.09
CA VAL A 706 23.38 50.37 -21.50
C VAL A 706 24.84 50.47 -21.04
N MET A 707 25.43 49.38 -20.55
CA MET A 707 26.84 49.32 -20.14
C MET A 707 27.81 49.26 -21.32
N GLU A 708 27.41 48.71 -22.46
CA GLU A 708 28.18 48.72 -23.71
C GLU A 708 28.18 50.11 -24.34
N VAL A 709 27.01 50.74 -24.49
CA VAL A 709 26.87 52.12 -24.97
C VAL A 709 27.68 53.10 -24.11
N ARG A 710 27.72 52.91 -22.78
CA ARG A 710 28.57 53.70 -21.87
C ARG A 710 30.09 53.48 -22.05
N GLN A 711 30.52 52.37 -22.64
CA GLN A 711 31.93 52.05 -22.88
C GLN A 711 32.40 52.37 -24.30
N GLN A 712 31.48 52.34 -25.28
CA GLN A 712 31.76 52.59 -26.70
C GLN A 712 32.57 53.90 -26.93
N PRO A 713 32.27 55.06 -26.30
CA PRO A 713 33.07 56.28 -26.48
C PRO A 713 34.52 56.18 -26.01
N LYS A 714 34.84 55.30 -25.05
CA LYS A 714 36.22 55.08 -24.58
C LYS A 714 37.02 54.28 -25.62
N SER A 715 36.40 53.24 -26.19
CA SER A 715 37.00 52.45 -27.28
C SER A 715 37.21 53.30 -28.54
N LEU A 716 36.21 54.10 -28.93
CA LEU A 716 36.28 54.98 -30.09
C LEU A 716 37.38 56.04 -29.95
N LYS A 717 37.50 56.71 -28.79
CA LYS A 717 38.60 57.66 -28.52
C LYS A 717 40.00 57.05 -28.62
N SER A 718 40.16 55.77 -28.28
CA SER A 718 41.44 55.07 -28.45
C SER A 718 41.79 54.86 -29.93
N LYS A 719 40.80 54.48 -30.77
CA LYS A 719 40.97 54.37 -32.23
C LYS A 719 41.22 55.72 -32.88
N GLU A 720 40.45 56.73 -32.49
CA GLU A 720 40.58 58.12 -32.93
C GLU A 720 42.01 58.65 -32.67
N LEU A 721 42.59 58.37 -31.50
CA LEU A 721 43.96 58.73 -31.16
C LEU A 721 45.01 58.00 -32.03
N GLN A 722 44.76 56.73 -32.39
CA GLN A 722 45.62 55.98 -33.29
C GLN A 722 45.59 56.55 -34.72
N ILE A 723 44.41 56.89 -35.24
CA ILE A 723 44.23 57.53 -36.55
C ILE A 723 44.89 58.92 -36.55
N LYS A 724 44.74 59.71 -35.48
CA LYS A 724 45.45 60.98 -35.27
C LYS A 724 46.97 60.82 -35.33
N LYS A 725 47.53 59.76 -34.74
CA LYS A 725 48.97 59.47 -34.81
C LYS A 725 49.42 59.17 -36.25
N GLN A 726 48.68 58.32 -36.97
CA GLN A 726 48.97 58.00 -38.38
C GLN A 726 48.88 59.23 -39.29
N PHE A 727 47.89 60.11 -39.08
CA PHE A 727 47.79 61.39 -39.78
C PHE A 727 48.98 62.31 -39.50
N GLN A 728 49.42 62.44 -38.24
CA GLN A 728 50.61 63.22 -37.90
C GLN A 728 51.89 62.66 -38.53
N GLU A 729 52.06 61.33 -38.57
CA GLU A 729 53.22 60.66 -39.19
C GLU A 729 53.21 60.83 -40.71
N THR A 730 52.03 60.79 -41.34
CA THR A 730 51.84 61.07 -42.77
C THR A 730 52.13 62.54 -43.09
N CYS A 731 51.63 63.49 -42.30
CA CYS A 731 51.95 64.93 -42.41
C CYS A 731 53.46 65.20 -42.27
N LYS A 732 54.13 64.56 -41.30
CA LYS A 732 55.60 64.65 -41.12
C LYS A 732 56.34 64.11 -42.35
N THR A 733 55.87 63.01 -42.94
CA THR A 733 56.46 62.38 -44.13
C THR A 733 56.28 63.24 -45.38
N GLN A 734 55.06 63.72 -45.66
CA GLN A 734 54.77 64.69 -46.71
C GLN A 734 55.61 65.97 -46.56
N THR A 735 55.79 66.47 -45.33
CA THR A 735 56.64 67.65 -45.06
C THR A 735 58.13 67.39 -45.34
N ARG A 736 58.64 66.17 -45.09
CA ARG A 736 60.01 65.76 -45.45
C ARG A 736 60.17 65.64 -46.97
N GLN A 737 59.24 64.96 -47.64
CA GLN A 737 59.20 64.82 -49.10
C GLN A 737 59.12 66.20 -49.78
N TYR A 738 58.28 67.10 -49.28
CA TYR A 738 58.19 68.49 -49.74
C TYR A 738 59.51 69.24 -49.63
N LYS A 739 60.23 69.12 -48.50
CA LYS A 739 61.56 69.73 -48.34
C LYS A 739 62.58 69.19 -49.34
N ALA A 740 62.62 67.88 -49.56
CA ALA A 740 63.51 67.26 -50.54
C ALA A 740 63.18 67.71 -51.98
N LEU A 741 61.90 67.64 -52.38
CA LEU A 741 61.41 68.07 -53.69
C LEU A 741 61.68 69.56 -53.94
N ARG A 742 61.45 70.41 -52.94
CA ARG A 742 61.75 71.84 -53.00
C ARG A 742 63.24 72.10 -53.23
N ASN A 743 64.12 71.41 -52.51
CA ASN A 743 65.57 71.59 -52.68
C ASN A 743 66.00 71.19 -54.10
N HIS A 744 65.61 70.00 -54.56
CA HIS A 744 65.92 69.51 -55.90
C HIS A 744 65.40 70.43 -57.03
N LEU A 745 64.20 70.99 -56.88
CA LEU A 745 63.65 71.97 -57.83
C LEU A 745 64.38 73.32 -57.79
N LEU A 746 64.91 73.75 -56.64
CA LEU A 746 65.72 74.98 -56.55
C LEU A 746 67.14 74.80 -57.13
N GLU A 747 67.69 73.59 -57.07
CA GLU A 747 68.97 73.22 -57.70
C GLU A 747 68.88 73.16 -59.23
N THR A 748 67.73 72.73 -59.77
CA THR A 748 67.52 72.55 -61.22
C THR A 748 66.90 73.74 -61.95
N THR A 749 66.29 74.71 -61.24
CA THR A 749 65.61 75.87 -61.85
C THR A 749 66.48 77.13 -61.86
N PRO A 750 66.44 77.99 -62.90
CA PRO A 750 67.08 79.31 -62.89
C PRO A 750 66.59 80.23 -61.76
N LYS A 751 67.50 81.06 -61.22
CA LYS A 751 67.24 81.93 -60.05
C LYS A 751 66.11 82.95 -60.25
N ALA A 752 65.78 83.32 -61.49
CA ALA A 752 64.67 84.22 -61.80
C ALA A 752 63.30 83.62 -61.39
N ASP A 753 63.11 82.33 -61.66
CA ASP A 753 61.81 81.65 -61.50
C ASP A 753 61.60 81.03 -60.12
N HIS A 754 62.64 81.00 -59.28
CA HIS A 754 62.61 80.48 -57.90
C HIS A 754 61.43 81.01 -57.08
N LYS A 755 61.08 82.29 -57.25
CA LYS A 755 59.95 82.93 -56.54
C LYS A 755 58.59 82.37 -56.98
N ALA A 756 58.42 82.07 -58.27
CA ALA A 756 57.20 81.49 -58.81
C ALA A 756 57.07 79.99 -58.44
N VAL A 757 58.17 79.24 -58.55
CA VAL A 757 58.22 77.82 -58.16
C VAL A 757 57.94 77.65 -56.66
N LEU A 758 58.55 78.47 -55.80
CA LEU A 758 58.28 78.44 -54.35
C LEU A 758 56.83 78.77 -53.99
N LYS A 759 56.20 79.73 -54.69
CA LYS A 759 54.78 80.05 -54.50
C LYS A 759 53.91 78.85 -54.87
N ARG A 760 54.06 78.32 -56.09
CA ARG A 760 53.30 77.17 -56.60
C ARG A 760 53.46 75.94 -55.71
N LEU A 761 54.70 75.64 -55.28
CA LEU A 761 54.99 74.55 -54.35
C LEU A 761 54.30 74.74 -53.00
N LYS A 762 54.28 75.96 -52.43
CA LYS A 762 53.60 76.23 -51.15
C LYS A 762 52.07 76.08 -51.27
N GLU A 763 51.50 76.53 -52.38
CA GLU A 763 50.07 76.37 -52.69
C GLU A 763 49.71 74.88 -52.87
N GLU A 764 50.54 74.12 -53.58
CA GLU A 764 50.37 72.68 -53.75
C GLU A 764 50.53 71.88 -52.44
N GLN A 765 51.51 72.26 -51.59
CA GLN A 765 51.67 71.70 -50.25
C GLN A 765 50.42 71.94 -49.39
N THR A 766 49.88 73.17 -49.44
CA THR A 766 48.69 73.55 -48.68
C THR A 766 47.46 72.76 -49.17
N ARG A 767 47.26 72.62 -50.49
CA ARG A 767 46.21 71.78 -51.08
C ARG A 767 46.35 70.31 -50.68
N LYS A 768 47.56 69.73 -50.74
CA LYS A 768 47.80 68.32 -50.38
C LYS A 768 47.56 68.05 -48.90
N LEU A 769 47.92 68.98 -48.01
CA LEU A 769 47.62 68.87 -46.58
C LEU A 769 46.12 69.04 -46.28
N ALA A 770 45.41 69.91 -47.01
CA ALA A 770 43.96 70.07 -46.87
C ALA A 770 43.20 68.79 -47.29
N ILE A 771 43.54 68.20 -48.45
CA ILE A 771 42.96 66.94 -48.91
C ILE A 771 43.24 65.79 -47.92
N LEU A 772 44.46 65.75 -47.36
CA LEU A 772 44.81 64.75 -46.34
C LEU A 772 44.00 64.91 -45.04
N ALA A 773 43.68 66.15 -44.64
CA ALA A 773 42.84 66.43 -43.48
C ALA A 773 41.38 66.04 -43.75
N GLU A 774 40.83 66.38 -44.91
CA GLU A 774 39.49 66.00 -45.35
C GLU A 774 39.31 64.47 -45.40
N GLN A 775 40.31 63.74 -45.93
CA GLN A 775 40.33 62.27 -45.91
C GLN A 775 40.39 61.68 -44.49
N TYR A 776 41.13 62.32 -43.58
CA TYR A 776 41.22 61.92 -42.18
C TYR A 776 39.90 62.16 -41.42
N ASP A 777 39.26 63.32 -41.60
CA ASP A 777 37.96 63.63 -40.99
C ASP A 777 36.85 62.74 -41.56
N HIS A 778 36.88 62.45 -42.86
CA HIS A 778 35.97 61.47 -43.48
C HIS A 778 36.13 60.08 -42.88
N SER A 779 37.37 59.58 -42.78
CA SER A 779 37.66 58.24 -42.23
C SER A 779 37.24 58.10 -40.76
N ILE A 780 37.36 59.16 -39.94
CA ILE A 780 36.86 59.14 -38.57
C ILE A 780 35.33 59.14 -38.52
N ASN A 781 34.66 59.99 -39.30
CA ASN A 781 33.19 60.03 -39.31
C ASN A 781 32.57 58.73 -39.84
N GLU A 782 33.16 58.13 -40.88
CA GLU A 782 32.82 56.79 -41.36
C GLU A 782 32.99 55.76 -40.24
N MET A 783 34.18 55.67 -39.63
CA MET A 783 34.49 54.71 -38.56
C MET A 783 33.55 54.84 -37.34
N LEU A 784 33.21 56.07 -36.94
CA LEU A 784 32.25 56.35 -35.87
C LEU A 784 30.84 55.87 -36.26
N SER A 785 30.35 56.25 -37.44
CA SER A 785 29.00 55.89 -37.92
C SER A 785 28.84 54.37 -38.08
N THR A 786 29.77 53.71 -38.78
CA THR A 786 29.71 52.25 -38.99
C THR A 786 29.99 51.46 -37.72
N GLN A 787 30.55 52.03 -36.64
CA GLN A 787 30.68 51.38 -35.33
C GLN A 787 29.54 51.74 -34.36
N ALA A 788 28.73 52.77 -34.65
CA ALA A 788 27.44 52.99 -34.01
C ALA A 788 26.41 51.98 -34.53
N LEU A 789 26.16 51.96 -35.85
CA LEU A 789 25.19 51.07 -36.49
C LEU A 789 25.43 49.58 -36.15
N ARG A 790 26.69 49.12 -36.20
CA ARG A 790 27.05 47.73 -35.83
C ARG A 790 26.88 47.40 -34.35
N LEU A 791 26.77 48.39 -33.45
CA LEU A 791 26.38 48.14 -32.07
C LEU A 791 24.86 47.98 -31.98
N ASP A 792 24.10 48.90 -32.59
CA ASP A 792 22.64 48.88 -32.57
C ASP A 792 22.08 47.60 -33.22
N GLU A 793 22.58 47.22 -34.41
CA GLU A 793 22.25 45.96 -35.11
C GLU A 793 22.54 44.71 -34.24
N ALA A 794 23.66 44.72 -33.51
CA ALA A 794 24.03 43.61 -32.63
C ALA A 794 23.14 43.53 -31.37
N GLN A 795 22.76 44.68 -30.80
CA GLN A 795 21.88 44.75 -29.64
C GLN A 795 20.43 44.38 -29.99
N GLU A 796 19.95 44.77 -31.18
CA GLU A 796 18.67 44.27 -31.70
C GLU A 796 18.71 42.75 -31.97
N GLY A 797 19.80 42.23 -32.56
CA GLY A 797 20.02 40.81 -32.76
C GLY A 797 19.98 40.01 -31.45
N GLU A 798 20.70 40.45 -30.42
CA GLU A 798 20.64 39.83 -29.09
C GLU A 798 19.22 39.90 -28.48
N CYS A 799 18.48 41.00 -28.67
CA CYS A 799 17.09 41.12 -28.21
C CYS A 799 16.16 40.13 -28.92
N GLN A 800 16.31 39.92 -30.22
CA GLN A 800 15.51 38.98 -31.00
C GLN A 800 15.80 37.53 -30.58
N VAL A 801 17.09 37.17 -30.44
CA VAL A 801 17.51 35.84 -29.96
C VAL A 801 16.98 35.56 -28.56
N LEU A 802 17.10 36.50 -27.62
CA LEU A 802 16.59 36.31 -26.26
C LEU A 802 15.06 36.15 -26.24
N ARG A 803 14.31 36.96 -27.00
CA ARG A 803 12.84 36.80 -27.10
C ARG A 803 12.45 35.42 -27.63
N MET A 804 13.14 34.92 -28.65
CA MET A 804 12.89 33.60 -29.22
C MET A 804 13.19 32.47 -28.23
N GLN A 805 14.28 32.58 -27.46
CA GLN A 805 14.61 31.64 -26.38
C GLN A 805 13.55 31.64 -25.26
N LEU A 806 13.18 32.82 -24.74
CA LEU A 806 12.19 32.94 -23.66
C LEU A 806 10.78 32.51 -24.09
N GLN A 807 10.44 32.61 -25.38
CA GLN A 807 9.22 32.07 -25.96
C GLN A 807 9.28 30.53 -26.05
N GLN A 808 10.41 29.97 -26.51
CA GLN A 808 10.60 28.52 -26.59
C GLN A 808 10.58 27.84 -25.21
N GLU A 809 11.15 28.47 -24.18
CA GLU A 809 11.04 28.01 -22.78
C GLU A 809 9.59 28.00 -22.29
N LEU A 810 8.81 29.04 -22.60
CA LEU A 810 7.40 29.14 -22.22
C LEU A 810 6.53 28.10 -22.95
N GLU A 811 6.81 27.83 -24.23
CA GLU A 811 6.15 26.75 -24.99
C GLU A 811 6.48 25.37 -24.42
N LEU A 812 7.73 25.14 -24.02
CA LEU A 812 8.15 23.90 -23.35
C LEU A 812 7.44 23.72 -21.99
N LEU A 813 7.29 24.79 -21.20
CA LEU A 813 6.51 24.77 -19.96
C LEU A 813 5.03 24.43 -20.20
N ASN A 814 4.40 25.07 -21.20
CA ASN A 814 3.01 24.78 -21.57
C ASN A 814 2.82 23.33 -22.03
N ALA A 815 3.75 22.79 -22.83
CA ALA A 815 3.75 21.39 -23.25
C ALA A 815 3.92 20.43 -22.06
N TYR A 816 4.80 20.75 -21.11
CA TYR A 816 5.02 19.98 -19.89
C TYR A 816 3.77 19.96 -18.98
N GLN A 817 3.13 21.10 -18.76
CA GLN A 817 1.89 21.21 -17.99
C GLN A 817 0.72 20.46 -18.67
N SER A 818 0.62 20.54 -19.99
CA SER A 818 -0.36 19.77 -20.77
C SER A 818 -0.14 18.26 -20.63
N LYS A 819 1.12 17.80 -20.68
CA LYS A 819 1.51 16.41 -20.46
C LYS A 819 1.16 15.92 -19.04
N ILE A 820 1.46 16.70 -18.00
CA ILE A 820 1.06 16.39 -16.61
C ILE A 820 -0.45 16.26 -16.49
N LYS A 821 -1.21 17.19 -17.07
CA LYS A 821 -2.68 17.14 -17.03
C LYS A 821 -3.19 15.86 -17.70
N MET A 822 -2.76 15.56 -18.92
CA MET A 822 -3.16 14.36 -19.65
C MET A 822 -2.80 13.06 -18.92
N GLN A 823 -1.61 13.00 -18.29
CA GLN A 823 -1.22 11.86 -17.45
C GLN A 823 -2.09 11.73 -16.19
N THR A 824 -2.50 12.84 -15.59
CA THR A 824 -3.38 12.86 -14.42
C THR A 824 -4.81 12.44 -14.78
N ASP A 825 -5.36 12.96 -15.88
CA ASP A 825 -6.70 12.59 -16.36
C ASP A 825 -6.74 11.10 -16.74
N ALA A 826 -5.70 10.58 -17.43
CA ALA A 826 -5.58 9.15 -17.74
C ALA A 826 -5.43 8.26 -16.48
N GLN A 827 -4.74 8.75 -15.43
CA GLN A 827 -4.67 8.08 -14.13
C GLN A 827 -6.05 8.08 -13.44
N HIS A 828 -6.80 9.18 -13.50
CA HIS A 828 -8.16 9.25 -12.95
C HIS A 828 -9.12 8.25 -13.62
N ASP A 829 -9.03 8.09 -14.94
CA ASP A 829 -9.80 7.11 -15.71
C ASP A 829 -9.34 5.66 -15.48
N LYS A 830 -8.08 5.44 -15.11
CA LYS A 830 -7.57 4.13 -14.66
C LYS A 830 -8.11 3.78 -13.26
N GLU A 831 -7.93 4.68 -12.29
CA GLU A 831 -8.43 4.51 -10.91
C GLU A 831 -9.94 4.26 -10.87
N ARG A 832 -10.72 4.96 -11.71
CA ARG A 832 -12.16 4.76 -11.83
C ARG A 832 -12.50 3.35 -12.31
N ARG A 833 -11.91 2.90 -13.42
CA ARG A 833 -12.18 1.57 -13.98
C ARG A 833 -11.73 0.44 -13.04
N GLU A 834 -10.62 0.61 -12.33
CA GLU A 834 -10.18 -0.33 -11.31
C GLU A 834 -11.16 -0.42 -10.13
N LEU A 835 -11.76 0.71 -9.72
CA LEU A 835 -12.81 0.71 -8.70
C LEU A 835 -14.10 0.07 -9.21
N GLU A 836 -14.57 0.42 -10.41
CA GLU A 836 -15.75 -0.17 -11.07
C GLU A 836 -15.62 -1.70 -11.18
N GLN A 837 -14.47 -2.20 -11.66
CA GLN A 837 -14.18 -3.64 -11.73
C GLN A 837 -14.16 -4.30 -10.34
N ARG A 838 -13.54 -3.67 -9.34
CA ARG A 838 -13.44 -4.20 -7.97
C ARG A 838 -14.81 -4.28 -7.29
N VAL A 839 -15.65 -3.24 -7.45
CA VAL A 839 -17.02 -3.19 -6.96
C VAL A 839 -17.88 -4.24 -7.67
N SER A 840 -17.82 -4.31 -9.00
CA SER A 840 -18.56 -5.29 -9.80
C SER A 840 -18.20 -6.74 -9.41
N LEU A 841 -16.92 -7.06 -9.29
CA LEU A 841 -16.45 -8.37 -8.82
C LEU A 841 -16.91 -8.68 -7.39
N ARG A 842 -16.84 -7.69 -6.48
CA ARG A 842 -17.37 -7.82 -5.10
C ARG A 842 -18.87 -8.07 -5.09
N ARG A 843 -19.62 -7.54 -6.08
CA ARG A 843 -21.08 -7.68 -6.18
C ARG A 843 -21.44 -9.07 -6.70
N ALA A 844 -20.81 -9.51 -7.78
CA ALA A 844 -20.98 -10.85 -8.34
C ALA A 844 -20.61 -11.97 -7.34
N LEU A 845 -19.51 -11.82 -6.60
CA LEU A 845 -19.12 -12.78 -5.55
C LEU A 845 -20.09 -12.79 -4.35
N LEU A 846 -20.77 -11.67 -4.06
CA LEU A 846 -21.80 -11.60 -3.03
C LEU A 846 -23.10 -12.27 -3.51
N GLU A 847 -23.52 -12.00 -4.74
CA GLU A 847 -24.70 -12.62 -5.37
C GLU A 847 -24.53 -14.14 -5.49
N GLN A 848 -23.40 -14.62 -6.00
CA GLN A 848 -23.08 -16.06 -6.04
C GLN A 848 -23.16 -16.70 -4.64
N LYS A 849 -22.60 -16.04 -3.61
CA LYS A 849 -22.63 -16.56 -2.23
C LYS A 849 -24.04 -16.57 -1.64
N ILE A 850 -24.89 -15.62 -2.02
CA ILE A 850 -26.32 -15.59 -1.66
C ILE A 850 -27.04 -16.76 -2.32
N GLU A 851 -26.81 -17.02 -3.62
CA GLU A 851 -27.36 -18.17 -4.34
C GLU A 851 -26.92 -19.52 -3.72
N GLU A 852 -25.63 -19.66 -3.40
CA GLU A 852 -25.09 -20.86 -2.74
C GLU A 852 -25.71 -21.09 -1.34
N GLU A 853 -25.85 -20.05 -0.50
CA GLU A 853 -26.51 -20.15 0.80
C GLU A 853 -28.00 -20.47 0.68
N MET A 854 -28.69 -19.89 -0.31
CA MET A 854 -30.11 -20.13 -0.56
C MET A 854 -30.38 -21.55 -1.06
N LEU A 855 -29.54 -22.08 -1.94
CA LEU A 855 -29.62 -23.46 -2.42
C LEU A 855 -29.27 -24.46 -1.30
N ALA A 856 -28.29 -24.14 -0.45
CA ALA A 856 -28.00 -24.94 0.75
C ALA A 856 -29.19 -24.98 1.72
N LEU A 857 -29.86 -23.84 1.95
CA LEU A 857 -31.06 -23.76 2.81
C LEU A 857 -32.26 -24.52 2.22
N GLN A 858 -32.45 -24.48 0.90
CA GLN A 858 -33.48 -25.29 0.23
C GLN A 858 -33.22 -26.80 0.39
N ASN A 859 -31.96 -27.23 0.29
CA ASN A 859 -31.56 -28.61 0.54
C ASN A 859 -31.77 -29.01 2.01
N GLU A 860 -31.39 -28.17 2.99
CA GLU A 860 -31.68 -28.42 4.41
C GLU A 860 -33.19 -28.55 4.65
N ARG A 861 -34.00 -27.66 4.04
CA ARG A 861 -35.46 -27.67 4.15
C ARG A 861 -36.08 -28.97 3.62
N LEU A 862 -35.64 -29.43 2.44
CA LEU A 862 -36.11 -30.68 1.84
C LEU A 862 -35.72 -31.89 2.70
N GLU A 863 -34.47 -31.95 3.17
CA GLU A 863 -33.97 -33.08 3.96
C GLU A 863 -34.58 -33.12 5.37
N ARG A 864 -34.82 -31.95 5.99
CA ARG A 864 -35.52 -31.85 7.27
C ARG A 864 -36.96 -32.36 7.18
N ILE A 865 -37.65 -32.07 6.07
CA ILE A 865 -39.00 -32.58 5.80
C ILE A 865 -38.97 -34.10 5.53
N ARG A 866 -38.01 -34.59 4.72
CA ARG A 866 -37.85 -36.03 4.45
C ARG A 866 -37.61 -36.81 5.74
N SER A 867 -36.61 -36.41 6.53
CA SER A 867 -36.24 -37.05 7.78
C SER A 867 -37.39 -37.07 8.80
N LEU A 868 -38.20 -36.00 8.85
CA LEU A 868 -39.42 -35.95 9.66
C LEU A 868 -40.45 -36.99 9.21
N LEU A 869 -40.78 -37.04 7.92
CA LEU A 869 -41.75 -37.99 7.37
C LEU A 869 -41.28 -39.44 7.50
N GLU A 870 -39.99 -39.72 7.29
CA GLU A 870 -39.41 -41.05 7.50
C GLU A 870 -39.42 -41.49 8.97
N ARG A 871 -39.25 -40.56 9.93
CA ARG A 871 -39.45 -40.86 11.36
C ARG A 871 -40.91 -41.19 11.64
N GLN A 872 -41.84 -40.35 11.16
CA GLN A 872 -43.27 -40.53 11.40
C GLN A 872 -43.80 -41.85 10.79
N ALA A 873 -43.34 -42.21 9.59
CA ALA A 873 -43.63 -43.50 8.97
C ALA A 873 -43.15 -44.69 9.82
N ARG A 874 -41.90 -44.66 10.30
CA ARG A 874 -41.34 -45.70 11.18
C ARG A 874 -42.05 -45.79 12.54
N GLU A 875 -42.48 -44.66 13.10
CA GLU A 875 -43.28 -44.65 14.34
C GLU A 875 -44.66 -45.30 14.15
N ILE A 876 -45.31 -45.09 13.00
CA ILE A 876 -46.58 -45.75 12.64
C ILE A 876 -46.36 -47.24 12.38
N GLU A 877 -45.34 -47.62 11.61
CA GLU A 877 -45.00 -49.02 11.31
C GLU A 877 -44.68 -49.82 12.59
N ALA A 878 -43.92 -49.22 13.52
CA ALA A 878 -43.62 -49.82 14.82
C ALA A 878 -44.88 -49.98 15.68
N PHE A 879 -45.76 -48.97 15.73
CA PHE A 879 -47.02 -49.03 16.47
C PHE A 879 -47.97 -50.11 15.91
N ASP A 880 -48.10 -50.19 14.58
CA ASP A 880 -48.95 -51.19 13.93
C ASP A 880 -48.38 -52.61 14.10
N SER A 881 -47.06 -52.77 14.01
CA SER A 881 -46.37 -54.04 14.26
C SER A 881 -46.52 -54.52 15.71
N GLU A 882 -46.40 -53.61 16.68
CA GLU A 882 -46.68 -53.89 18.10
C GLU A 882 -48.15 -54.30 18.30
N SER A 883 -49.07 -53.62 17.62
CA SER A 883 -50.51 -53.91 17.71
C SER A 883 -50.87 -55.27 17.10
N MET A 884 -50.23 -55.66 15.98
CA MET A 884 -50.34 -57.01 15.42
C MET A 884 -49.79 -58.09 16.37
N ARG A 885 -48.68 -57.83 17.07
CA ARG A 885 -48.15 -58.74 18.11
C ARG A 885 -49.09 -58.93 19.30
N LEU A 886 -49.99 -57.97 19.55
CA LEU A 886 -51.03 -58.05 20.57
C LEU A 886 -52.34 -58.70 20.05
N GLY A 887 -52.35 -59.22 18.82
CA GLY A 887 -53.49 -59.91 18.22
C GLY A 887 -54.47 -59.01 17.46
N PHE A 888 -54.20 -57.71 17.34
CA PHE A 888 -55.06 -56.79 16.59
C PHE A 888 -54.64 -56.73 15.12
N SER A 889 -55.46 -57.30 14.23
CA SER A 889 -55.23 -57.22 12.78
C SER A 889 -55.21 -55.76 12.31
N ASN A 890 -54.22 -55.41 11.49
CA ASN A 890 -53.98 -54.03 11.05
C ASN A 890 -55.20 -53.42 10.32
N MET A 891 -55.93 -54.26 9.58
CA MET A 891 -57.18 -53.88 8.89
C MET A 891 -58.30 -53.41 9.85
N VAL A 892 -58.29 -53.87 11.11
CA VAL A 892 -59.24 -53.46 12.15
C VAL A 892 -58.83 -52.12 12.78
N LEU A 893 -57.53 -51.79 12.76
CA LEU A 893 -56.97 -50.54 13.29
C LEU A 893 -57.06 -49.38 12.29
N THR A 894 -57.07 -49.67 10.98
CA THR A 894 -57.23 -48.68 9.91
C THR A 894 -58.69 -48.43 9.49
N ASN A 895 -59.64 -49.29 9.88
CA ASN A 895 -61.06 -49.13 9.56
C ASN A 895 -61.69 -47.89 10.23
N LEU A 896 -61.63 -46.75 9.53
CA LEU A 896 -62.53 -45.62 9.72
C LEU A 896 -63.95 -46.04 9.29
N ALA A 897 -64.76 -46.47 10.25
CA ALA A 897 -66.19 -46.59 10.05
C ALA A 897 -66.79 -45.17 9.94
N THR A 898 -67.04 -44.73 8.70
CA THR A 898 -67.88 -43.56 8.43
C THR A 898 -69.34 -43.93 8.68
N ASP A 899 -69.88 -43.63 9.86
CA ASP A 899 -71.33 -43.59 10.01
C ASP A 899 -71.84 -42.67 11.13
N SER A 900 -73.03 -42.10 10.87
CA SER A 900 -73.94 -41.33 11.73
C SER A 900 -73.38 -40.43 12.87
N GLN A 901 -73.37 -39.12 12.61
CA GLN A 901 -73.23 -38.06 13.62
C GLN A 901 -74.53 -37.89 14.44
N GLY A 902 -74.72 -38.72 15.48
CA GLY A 902 -75.78 -38.57 16.49
C GLY A 902 -75.35 -37.71 17.68
N GLY A 903 -75.67 -36.41 17.68
CA GLY A 903 -75.02 -35.43 18.57
C GLY A 903 -75.75 -35.07 19.87
N TRP A 904 -74.95 -34.64 20.85
CA TRP A 904 -75.23 -33.53 21.78
C TRP A 904 -74.04 -32.56 21.61
N GLY A 905 -74.20 -31.24 21.47
CA GLY A 905 -75.19 -30.38 22.10
C GLY A 905 -74.47 -29.52 23.15
N ALA A 906 -73.51 -28.67 22.76
CA ALA A 906 -73.69 -27.33 22.17
C ALA A 906 -73.96 -26.23 23.22
N GLY A 907 -73.25 -25.10 23.08
CA GLY A 907 -73.31 -23.95 23.99
C GLY A 907 -71.91 -23.41 24.34
N GLY A 908 -71.54 -22.17 24.00
CA GLY A 908 -72.23 -21.18 23.17
C GLY A 908 -71.91 -19.74 23.60
N GLY A 909 -71.62 -18.86 22.62
CA GLY A 909 -71.37 -17.43 22.85
C GLY A 909 -69.89 -17.01 22.67
N GLY A 910 -69.54 -16.04 21.80
CA GLY A 910 -70.30 -15.51 20.66
C GLY A 910 -70.09 -14.02 20.38
N GLY A 911 -69.58 -13.69 19.18
CA GLY A 911 -69.67 -12.37 18.55
C GLY A 911 -68.39 -11.50 18.55
N GLN A 912 -68.25 -10.51 17.66
CA GLN A 912 -68.91 -10.31 16.34
C GLN A 912 -68.19 -9.20 15.52
N GLY A 913 -68.39 -9.16 14.19
CA GLY A 913 -67.79 -8.19 13.23
C GLY A 913 -66.75 -8.84 12.32
N ALA A 914 -66.86 -8.99 10.99
CA ALA A 914 -67.44 -8.19 9.88
C ALA A 914 -66.48 -7.07 9.37
N GLN A 915 -66.29 -6.83 8.06
CA GLN A 915 -66.82 -7.50 6.85
C GLN A 915 -65.96 -7.21 5.58
N GLY A 916 -66.16 -7.98 4.51
CA GLY A 916 -65.71 -7.68 3.13
C GLY A 916 -64.34 -8.25 2.72
N GLY A 917 -64.09 -8.60 1.45
CA GLY A 917 -65.00 -8.71 0.30
C GLY A 917 -64.28 -8.61 -1.05
N GLY A 918 -64.47 -9.59 -1.96
CA GLY A 918 -63.91 -9.55 -3.32
C GLY A 918 -64.07 -10.85 -4.10
N HIS A 919 -64.75 -10.81 -5.25
CA HIS A 919 -64.91 -11.95 -6.17
C HIS A 919 -63.90 -11.88 -7.34
N TRP A 920 -63.62 -13.03 -7.95
CA TRP A 920 -62.90 -13.13 -9.22
C TRP A 920 -63.86 -12.98 -10.42
N PRO A 921 -63.48 -12.24 -11.47
CA PRO A 921 -63.91 -12.46 -12.85
C PRO A 921 -62.76 -13.05 -13.71
N GLY A 922 -63.06 -13.44 -14.96
CA GLY A 922 -62.06 -13.90 -15.93
C GLY A 922 -62.51 -13.74 -17.39
N GLY A 923 -61.60 -13.97 -18.34
CA GLY A 923 -61.80 -13.82 -19.79
C GLY A 923 -60.80 -12.84 -20.43
N SER A 924 -60.45 -12.92 -21.73
CA SER A 924 -61.01 -13.78 -22.79
C SER A 924 -60.04 -13.96 -23.98
N GLY A 925 -60.14 -15.11 -24.68
CA GLY A 925 -59.69 -15.31 -26.08
C GLY A 925 -58.28 -15.92 -26.29
N GLY A 926 -58.07 -16.88 -27.21
CA GLY A 926 -59.05 -17.65 -27.99
C GLY A 926 -58.45 -18.53 -29.11
N GLY A 927 -58.89 -19.80 -29.21
CA GLY A 927 -58.57 -20.75 -30.29
C GLY A 927 -57.22 -21.48 -30.18
N GLY A 928 -57.06 -22.75 -30.57
CA GLY A 928 -58.06 -23.77 -30.98
C GLY A 928 -57.39 -25.02 -31.60
N GLY A 929 -58.07 -26.17 -31.60
CA GLY A 929 -57.63 -27.40 -32.31
C GLY A 929 -57.34 -28.61 -31.40
N GLY A 930 -58.27 -29.58 -31.36
CA GLY A 930 -58.21 -30.71 -30.44
C GLY A 930 -57.50 -31.98 -30.92
N GLY A 931 -57.70 -33.06 -30.16
CA GLY A 931 -57.84 -34.41 -30.73
C GLY A 931 -56.92 -35.52 -30.22
N HIS A 932 -57.56 -36.55 -29.66
CA HIS A 932 -57.20 -37.99 -29.77
C HIS A 932 -55.91 -38.57 -29.14
N HIS A 933 -56.15 -39.50 -28.20
CA HIS A 933 -55.64 -40.89 -28.18
C HIS A 933 -54.12 -41.21 -28.10
N SER A 934 -53.67 -42.33 -27.52
CA SER A 934 -54.31 -43.25 -26.54
C SER A 934 -53.33 -44.33 -26.04
N HIS A 935 -53.47 -44.71 -24.76
CA HIS A 935 -53.28 -46.08 -24.20
C HIS A 935 -51.93 -46.85 -24.32
N HIS A 936 -51.78 -47.79 -23.37
CA HIS A 936 -51.00 -49.03 -23.42
C HIS A 936 -49.44 -48.96 -23.32
N HIS A 937 -48.77 -49.86 -22.60
CA HIS A 937 -49.26 -50.81 -21.57
C HIS A 937 -48.17 -51.24 -20.54
N GLN A 938 -48.43 -52.37 -19.86
CA GLN A 938 -47.50 -53.11 -18.99
C GLN A 938 -46.17 -53.45 -19.70
N GLY A 939 -45.06 -53.77 -19.02
CA GLY A 939 -44.84 -53.95 -17.57
C GLY A 939 -44.35 -55.36 -17.22
N SER A 940 -43.67 -55.51 -16.07
CA SER A 940 -43.04 -56.77 -15.58
C SER A 940 -41.76 -57.17 -16.38
N SER A 941 -40.82 -57.99 -15.87
CA SER A 941 -40.61 -58.53 -14.51
C SER A 941 -39.17 -59.11 -14.36
N SER A 942 -38.79 -59.43 -13.11
CA SER A 942 -37.72 -60.36 -12.69
C SER A 942 -36.24 -59.97 -12.90
N SER A 943 -35.25 -60.48 -12.15
CA SER A 943 -35.23 -60.90 -10.72
C SER A 943 -33.81 -61.20 -10.21
N GLN A 944 -33.53 -60.85 -8.94
CA GLN A 944 -32.47 -61.40 -8.06
C GLN A 944 -30.97 -61.01 -8.29
N GLN A 945 -30.22 -61.15 -7.19
CA GLN A 945 -28.77 -60.91 -6.93
C GLN A 945 -28.04 -62.30 -6.87
N PRO A 946 -26.72 -62.50 -6.53
CA PRO A 946 -25.76 -61.61 -5.82
C PRO A 946 -24.24 -61.63 -6.20
N TRP A 947 -23.52 -60.66 -5.60
CA TRP A 947 -22.10 -60.59 -5.19
C TRP A 947 -21.04 -61.61 -5.73
N GLY A 948 -19.93 -61.11 -6.34
CA GLY A 948 -18.64 -61.83 -6.47
C GLY A 948 -17.65 -61.30 -7.53
N HIS A 949 -16.36 -61.15 -7.18
CA HIS A 949 -15.20 -60.92 -8.07
C HIS A 949 -14.51 -62.27 -8.45
N PRO A 950 -13.44 -62.39 -9.31
CA PRO A 950 -12.67 -61.37 -10.06
C PRO A 950 -12.30 -61.69 -11.56
N MET A 951 -11.70 -60.70 -12.25
CA MET A 951 -10.66 -60.78 -13.31
C MET A 951 -10.89 -61.38 -14.74
N LEU A 952 -10.34 -60.63 -15.71
CA LEU A 952 -9.74 -60.99 -17.02
C LEU A 952 -10.56 -61.31 -18.29
N ALA A 953 -10.25 -60.49 -19.33
CA ALA A 953 -10.19 -60.75 -20.79
C ALA A 953 -11.48 -61.06 -21.60
N GLY A 954 -11.64 -60.54 -22.83
CA GLY A 954 -10.79 -59.54 -23.52
C GLY A 954 -11.18 -59.29 -24.99
N GLY A 955 -10.55 -58.28 -25.61
CA GLY A 955 -10.61 -57.96 -27.05
C GLY A 955 -9.42 -57.08 -27.49
N PRO A 956 -8.91 -57.16 -28.74
CA PRO A 956 -7.49 -56.89 -29.03
C PRO A 956 -7.27 -55.80 -30.15
N PRO A 957 -6.17 -55.83 -30.95
CA PRO A 957 -4.90 -55.09 -30.80
C PRO A 957 -4.72 -54.03 -31.96
N PRO A 958 -3.54 -53.61 -32.50
CA PRO A 958 -2.11 -53.83 -32.16
C PRO A 958 -1.09 -52.63 -32.27
N TRP A 959 0.05 -52.72 -31.53
CA TRP A 959 1.47 -52.43 -31.91
C TRP A 959 1.90 -51.02 -32.46
N SER A 960 3.14 -50.49 -32.36
CA SER A 960 4.37 -50.80 -31.58
C SER A 960 5.46 -49.68 -31.67
N LEU A 961 6.17 -49.40 -30.55
CA LEU A 961 7.52 -48.80 -30.30
C LEU A 961 8.25 -47.86 -31.33
N HIS A 962 8.85 -46.74 -30.85
CA HIS A 962 10.33 -46.47 -30.72
C HIS A 962 10.77 -44.97 -30.71
N HIS A 963 11.77 -44.66 -29.85
CA HIS A 963 12.77 -43.56 -29.95
C HIS A 963 14.07 -44.10 -30.65
N PRO A 964 15.15 -43.33 -30.98
CA PRO A 964 15.52 -41.96 -30.56
C PRO A 964 16.15 -41.03 -31.65
N GLY A 965 16.58 -39.81 -31.24
CA GLY A 965 17.99 -39.39 -31.37
C GLY A 965 18.57 -38.77 -32.66
N GLY A 966 18.73 -37.43 -32.66
CA GLY A 966 19.95 -36.67 -32.99
C GLY A 966 20.59 -36.70 -34.40
N GLY A 967 21.12 -35.55 -34.87
CA GLY A 967 22.08 -35.55 -35.99
C GLY A 967 22.28 -34.28 -36.83
N ASN A 968 23.09 -33.33 -36.31
CA ASN A 968 24.16 -32.63 -37.04
C ASN A 968 23.89 -31.74 -38.30
N GLN A 969 24.55 -30.56 -38.33
CA GLN A 969 25.12 -29.88 -39.53
C GLN A 969 24.15 -29.31 -40.61
N ARG A 970 24.52 -28.32 -41.45
CA ARG A 970 25.49 -27.18 -41.35
C ARG A 970 25.17 -26.17 -42.47
N GLY A 971 25.63 -24.91 -42.34
CA GLY A 971 25.44 -23.85 -43.33
C GLY A 971 24.16 -23.03 -43.08
N GLY A 972 24.13 -21.70 -43.27
CA GLY A 972 25.14 -20.81 -43.85
C GLY A 972 25.15 -20.86 -45.39
N GLY A 973 25.04 -19.72 -46.10
CA GLY A 973 24.89 -18.35 -45.60
C GLY A 973 24.82 -17.33 -46.75
N GLY A 974 24.69 -16.05 -46.40
CA GLY A 974 24.40 -14.97 -47.35
C GLY A 974 22.90 -14.87 -47.71
N GLY A 975 22.36 -13.71 -48.06
CA GLY A 975 23.01 -12.44 -48.39
C GLY A 975 22.81 -12.07 -49.87
N VAL A 976 22.97 -10.79 -50.21
CA VAL A 976 22.53 -10.15 -51.49
C VAL A 976 21.00 -9.94 -51.51
N VAL A 977 20.40 -8.75 -51.33
CA VAL A 977 20.60 -7.37 -51.87
C VAL A 977 19.96 -7.14 -53.26
N GLY A 978 19.03 -6.18 -53.36
CA GLY A 978 18.70 -5.47 -54.62
C GLY A 978 17.20 -5.25 -54.92
N GLY A 979 16.85 -4.10 -55.51
CA GLY A 979 15.53 -3.80 -56.12
C GLY A 979 14.40 -3.46 -55.12
N VAL A 980 13.93 -2.24 -54.89
CA VAL A 980 13.79 -0.98 -55.67
C VAL A 980 12.67 -0.99 -56.73
N ARG A 981 11.51 -0.41 -56.33
CA ARG A 981 10.45 0.27 -57.12
C ARG A 981 9.81 -0.42 -58.35
N ASN A 982 8.48 -0.54 -58.34
CA ASN A 982 7.59 0.38 -59.07
C ASN A 982 6.09 0.14 -58.80
N SER A 983 5.27 1.18 -59.01
CA SER A 983 3.78 1.11 -59.06
C SER A 983 3.29 0.91 -60.50
N PRO A 984 2.01 0.55 -60.75
CA PRO A 984 1.01 1.60 -61.05
C PRO A 984 -0.45 1.31 -60.61
N GLN A 985 -1.38 2.21 -60.96
CA GLN A 985 -2.85 2.16 -60.75
C GLN A 985 -3.55 1.38 -61.91
N ALA A 986 -4.88 1.16 -62.04
CA ALA A 986 -6.11 1.63 -61.38
C ALA A 986 -7.20 0.48 -61.41
N MET A 987 -8.54 0.59 -61.48
CA MET A 987 -9.54 1.67 -61.67
C MET A 987 -10.99 1.16 -61.33
N ARG A 988 -12.03 2.00 -61.56
CA ARG A 988 -13.51 1.74 -61.48
C ARG A 988 -14.10 1.65 -60.06
N ARG A 989 -15.33 2.09 -59.70
CA ARG A 989 -16.48 2.95 -60.18
C ARG A 989 -17.71 2.40 -59.37
N THR A 990 -18.81 3.07 -59.01
CA THR A 990 -19.59 4.21 -59.58
C THR A 990 -20.36 5.03 -58.50
N SER A 991 -20.75 6.28 -58.81
CA SER A 991 -22.04 6.99 -58.49
C SER A 991 -22.61 7.08 -57.05
N SER A 992 -23.28 8.17 -56.60
CA SER A 992 -23.53 9.53 -57.15
C SER A 992 -24.34 10.40 -56.17
N GLY A 993 -24.18 11.73 -56.18
CA GLY A 993 -25.17 12.70 -55.65
C GLY A 993 -24.58 13.86 -54.84
N GLY A 994 -25.08 15.09 -55.06
CA GLY A 994 -24.69 16.29 -54.29
C GLY A 994 -25.21 17.60 -54.92
N ARG A 995 -25.12 18.72 -54.19
CA ARG A 995 -25.36 20.08 -54.74
C ARG A 995 -24.78 21.21 -53.86
N ASN A 996 -24.62 22.38 -54.48
CA ASN A 996 -24.24 23.69 -53.93
C ASN A 996 -25.35 24.28 -52.99
N GLU A 997 -25.25 25.46 -52.35
CA GLU A 997 -24.52 26.69 -52.73
C GLU A 997 -24.22 27.67 -51.57
N GLN A 998 -23.67 28.84 -51.91
CA GLN A 998 -23.24 29.94 -51.03
C GLN A 998 -24.41 30.87 -50.63
N GLY A 999 -24.27 31.62 -49.54
CA GLY A 999 -25.18 32.72 -49.20
C GLY A 999 -24.77 33.52 -47.96
N MET A 1000 -24.61 34.84 -48.11
CA MET A 1000 -24.25 35.76 -47.02
C MET A 1000 -25.50 36.45 -46.44
N SER A 1001 -25.49 36.75 -45.13
CA SER A 1001 -26.27 37.86 -44.54
C SER A 1001 -25.69 38.30 -43.20
N ARG A 1002 -26.03 39.53 -42.77
CA ARG A 1002 -25.48 40.23 -41.60
C ARG A 1002 -26.59 40.61 -40.61
N SER A 1003 -26.14 41.08 -39.44
CA SER A 1003 -26.78 42.11 -38.59
C SER A 1003 -27.58 41.68 -37.36
N ALA A 1004 -27.03 42.09 -36.21
CA ALA A 1004 -27.70 42.80 -35.10
C ALA A 1004 -28.95 42.21 -34.41
N SER A 1005 -28.73 41.75 -33.18
CA SER A 1005 -29.31 42.30 -31.94
C SER A 1005 -30.74 42.86 -31.93
N ILE A 1006 -31.59 42.31 -31.05
CA ILE A 1006 -32.59 43.06 -30.29
C ILE A 1006 -32.74 42.45 -28.88
N THR A 1007 -33.06 43.29 -27.89
CA THR A 1007 -33.16 42.93 -26.46
C THR A 1007 -34.62 43.02 -25.98
N SER A 1008 -35.03 42.16 -25.05
CA SER A 1008 -36.23 42.41 -24.23
C SER A 1008 -36.11 41.82 -22.81
N GLN A 1009 -36.27 42.70 -21.81
CA GLN A 1009 -36.51 42.37 -20.39
C GLN A 1009 -37.69 43.23 -19.90
N ILE A 1010 -38.66 42.61 -19.23
CA ILE A 1010 -39.67 43.22 -18.32
C ILE A 1010 -40.07 42.08 -17.37
N SER A 1011 -40.18 42.17 -16.03
CA SER A 1011 -39.82 43.19 -15.00
C SER A 1011 -39.41 42.43 -13.71
N ASN A 1012 -39.12 42.97 -12.52
CA ASN A 1012 -39.14 44.32 -11.90
C ASN A 1012 -38.00 44.35 -10.83
N GLY A 1013 -37.78 45.31 -9.92
CA GLY A 1013 -38.47 46.54 -9.50
C GLY A 1013 -39.04 46.41 -8.07
N SER A 1014 -38.83 47.33 -7.12
CA SER A 1014 -38.07 48.61 -7.07
C SER A 1014 -37.92 49.04 -5.56
N HIS A 1015 -37.43 50.20 -5.08
CA HIS A 1015 -36.99 51.49 -5.65
C HIS A 1015 -36.18 52.30 -4.59
N LEU A 1016 -35.31 53.25 -5.00
CA LEU A 1016 -34.75 54.41 -4.24
C LEU A 1016 -33.69 54.10 -3.13
N SER A 1017 -32.57 54.81 -2.91
CA SER A 1017 -32.10 56.22 -3.09
C SER A 1017 -32.57 57.22 -2.01
N TYR A 1018 -31.92 58.35 -1.72
CA TYR A 1018 -30.94 59.18 -2.47
C TYR A 1018 -30.12 60.06 -1.50
N THR A 1019 -28.83 60.31 -1.78
CA THR A 1019 -28.13 61.63 -1.83
C THR A 1019 -26.68 61.38 -2.22
#